data_AF-A0A166HXQ3-F1
#
_entry.id   AF-A0A166HXQ3-F1
#
_cell.length_a   1.000
_cell.length_b   1.000
_cell.length_c   1.000
_cell.angle_alpha   90.00
_cell.angle_beta   90.00
_cell.angle_gamma   90.00
#
_symmetry.space_group_name_H-M   'P 1'
#
loop_
_entity.id
_entity.type
_entity.pdbx_description
1 polymer ?
#
loop_
_entity_poly.entity_id
_entity_poly.type
_entity_poly.pdbx_seq_one_letter_code
_entity_poly.pdbx_strand_id
1 'polypeptide(L)'
;MERALDTVEEERDSALQRAEKAEKVLGDGRELGAELKEANDRVAQVLGDLRSANSQIKELEDEVMRSDGRVDELEKAVEMESASAGSTERDLQQTRSQLATLQEEMKADKEYIAQLEDDSGAAVERIESLEVHVAEADERLMNADAQEERVDQLETEAASKAEFARQMEEALESAERKMLQDEEKVTELMVRVASLEREKERERENSLRDPSRNPLEPDVDIDALESELDDANREIARLNTLLDQSPARKAIEKAKDTKIEMLERDKEDLVERMKALKHTVTEMGTPNRLANGSGMSPIHRQVLAMSMRAPRTPGAPLRDMSWLNNTSVDPAAVSPLLSEIGRLQQELDLANESIDDKLDKLEDAGLGVVGLTKKLEDARAKIVVLKDEIARLSRREDRRVRRLERTRCQKCHVKVDVLHVIASTEADESSFEIATGHLPSEPPTPPTKTSDALRADLKSVNTQLDSMKKQWEHERKQLLGEQAVLQDAAKRLNVQVQTAQQDAKIKGGNQGELDRAKRMIADLEAELQTERSRLRTLTTEQKRVQRQKDDVLTQLQRTESDMENVKKQAQRFKKENQELGLELEGNTDAEQRARLLEDKVAENTGTIEQLRQERALLVTDHKELQHRFSKISERANKLRSEHASSQTSHDQRRHQLDIRLVEIDDLRRALSHQSDELQRAEDEKNRLASQKTNVAKTVAALEADLQRVRRDAEAFGRDLKHLRAEKDRWDAKHNEEATKADRARKQSQTQIRLLNEQLDGHREKMQRAKQELDNHVCSSVDQSHLAAMRIQHKKECKGLIVQIRYLKAKFTRESSLRSDLGYQKHYLLVLLTKFEKSEQRILTAIARKGYPAPQTKSARKPRSLKSVALSLIFILRAKRASDEWRGHSASKDAVAAALQDVRRRRAIPS
;
A
#
# COMPACT_ATOMS: atom_id res chain seq x y z
N MET A 1 -14.29 165.18 -6.24
CA MET A 1 -14.16 164.82 -4.82
C MET A 1 -15.40 164.05 -4.38
N GLU A 2 -16.62 164.58 -4.54
CA GLU A 2 -17.87 163.83 -4.20
C GLU A 2 -18.01 162.50 -4.98
N ARG A 3 -17.81 162.48 -6.30
CA ARG A 3 -17.86 161.22 -7.07
C ARG A 3 -16.83 160.16 -6.69
N ALA A 4 -15.73 160.54 -6.03
CA ALA A 4 -14.71 159.59 -5.58
C ALA A 4 -15.05 158.99 -4.21
N LEU A 5 -15.88 159.67 -3.41
CA LEU A 5 -16.39 159.14 -2.15
C LEU A 5 -17.49 158.11 -2.43
N ASP A 6 -18.40 158.38 -3.36
CA ASP A 6 -19.46 157.43 -3.75
C ASP A 6 -18.88 156.10 -4.26
N THR A 7 -17.81 156.14 -5.07
CA THR A 7 -17.15 154.90 -5.56
C THR A 7 -16.48 154.11 -4.43
N VAL A 8 -15.93 154.78 -3.42
CA VAL A 8 -15.29 154.11 -2.28
C VAL A 8 -16.35 153.52 -1.33
N GLU A 9 -17.51 154.17 -1.19
CA GLU A 9 -18.64 153.64 -0.43
C GLU A 9 -19.26 152.42 -1.13
N GLU A 10 -19.42 152.45 -2.46
CA GLU A 10 -19.87 151.30 -3.24
C GLU A 10 -18.88 150.12 -3.17
N GLU A 11 -17.57 150.39 -3.21
CA GLU A 11 -16.53 149.36 -3.05
C GLU A 11 -16.52 148.76 -1.64
N ARG A 12 -16.71 149.59 -0.61
CA ARG A 12 -16.85 149.14 0.79
C ARG A 12 -18.08 148.26 0.96
N ASP A 13 -19.22 148.66 0.42
CA ASP A 13 -20.47 147.91 0.55
C ASP A 13 -20.41 146.61 -0.25
N SER A 14 -19.76 146.62 -1.41
CA SER A 14 -19.46 145.41 -2.20
C SER A 14 -18.47 144.47 -1.50
N ALA A 15 -17.55 145.00 -0.68
CA ALA A 15 -16.65 144.19 0.14
C ALA A 15 -17.37 143.59 1.35
N LEU A 16 -18.25 144.35 2.00
CA LEU A 16 -19.09 143.87 3.11
C LEU A 16 -20.05 142.78 2.65
N GLN A 17 -20.70 142.93 1.50
CA GLN A 17 -21.57 141.88 0.94
C GLN A 17 -20.78 140.61 0.58
N ARG A 18 -19.52 140.72 0.14
CA ARG A 18 -18.65 139.56 -0.11
C ARG A 18 -18.23 138.89 1.20
N ALA A 19 -17.92 139.66 2.24
CA ALA A 19 -17.61 139.14 3.56
C ALA A 19 -18.82 138.42 4.18
N GLU A 20 -20.02 139.01 4.09
CA GLU A 20 -21.24 138.42 4.63
C GLU A 20 -21.64 137.13 3.88
N LYS A 21 -21.43 137.06 2.56
CA LYS A 21 -21.59 135.82 1.79
C LYS A 21 -20.56 134.75 2.19
N ALA A 22 -19.31 135.13 2.44
CA ALA A 22 -18.29 134.20 2.91
C ALA A 22 -18.57 133.69 4.34
N GLU A 23 -19.10 134.54 5.21
CA GLU A 23 -19.51 134.17 6.57
C GLU A 23 -20.74 133.25 6.57
N LYS A 24 -21.72 133.46 5.69
CA LYS A 24 -22.85 132.51 5.54
C LYS A 24 -22.37 131.12 5.09
N VAL A 25 -21.46 131.06 4.12
CA VAL A 25 -20.88 129.79 3.64
C VAL A 25 -20.00 129.10 4.70
N LEU A 26 -19.31 129.86 5.55
CA LEU A 26 -18.54 129.30 6.67
C LEU A 26 -19.42 128.93 7.88
N GLY A 27 -20.56 129.60 8.06
CA GLY A 27 -21.61 129.24 9.01
C GLY A 27 -22.22 127.86 8.71
N ASP A 28 -22.40 127.56 7.42
CA ASP A 28 -22.81 126.25 6.91
C ASP A 28 -21.68 125.20 6.96
N GLY A 29 -20.46 125.60 7.35
CA GLY A 29 -19.32 124.68 7.57
C GLY A 29 -19.57 123.62 8.65
N ARG A 30 -20.54 123.82 9.55
CA ARG A 30 -21.02 122.75 10.45
C ARG A 30 -21.75 121.64 9.69
N GLU A 31 -22.48 121.97 8.63
CA GLU A 31 -23.20 120.99 7.80
C GLU A 31 -22.20 120.21 6.94
N LEU A 32 -21.23 120.88 6.31
CA LEU A 32 -20.12 120.21 5.61
C LEU A 32 -19.28 119.32 6.53
N GLY A 33 -19.06 119.74 7.79
CA GLY A 33 -18.39 118.92 8.79
C GLY A 33 -19.21 117.70 9.22
N ALA A 34 -20.54 117.82 9.26
CA ALA A 34 -21.45 116.72 9.54
C ALA A 34 -21.51 115.73 8.37
N GLU A 35 -21.62 116.21 7.13
CA GLU A 35 -21.59 115.40 5.92
C GLU A 35 -20.24 114.69 5.73
N LEU A 36 -19.13 115.37 6.01
CA LEU A 36 -17.80 114.75 5.95
C LEU A 36 -17.64 113.69 7.03
N LYS A 37 -18.19 113.93 8.23
CA LYS A 37 -18.19 112.93 9.30
C LYS A 37 -19.06 111.73 8.95
N GLU A 38 -20.25 111.96 8.38
CA GLU A 38 -21.14 110.90 7.90
C GLU A 38 -20.51 110.11 6.75
N ALA A 39 -19.86 110.77 5.79
CA ALA A 39 -19.11 110.12 4.73
C ALA A 39 -17.94 109.29 5.30
N ASN A 40 -17.23 109.80 6.30
CA ASN A 40 -16.15 109.07 6.95
C ASN A 40 -16.67 107.89 7.80
N ASP A 41 -17.82 108.03 8.44
CA ASP A 41 -18.49 106.95 9.18
C ASP A 41 -18.97 105.86 8.20
N ARG A 42 -19.51 106.23 7.03
CA ARG A 42 -19.85 105.30 5.94
C ARG A 42 -18.60 104.60 5.38
N VAL A 43 -17.50 105.32 5.18
CA VAL A 43 -16.22 104.73 4.76
C VAL A 43 -15.68 103.77 5.82
N ALA A 44 -15.76 104.14 7.11
CA ALA A 44 -15.36 103.27 8.21
C ALA A 44 -16.22 102.00 8.28
N GLN A 45 -17.53 102.12 8.04
CA GLN A 45 -18.45 100.99 7.95
C GLN A 45 -18.09 100.09 6.77
N VAL A 46 -17.93 100.63 5.56
CA VAL A 46 -17.54 99.85 4.36
C VAL A 46 -16.17 99.20 4.54
N LEU A 47 -15.21 99.86 5.18
CA LEU A 47 -13.91 99.26 5.51
C LEU A 47 -14.03 98.16 6.58
N GLY A 48 -14.97 98.29 7.52
CA GLY A 48 -15.33 97.26 8.49
C GLY A 48 -15.92 96.03 7.80
N ASP A 49 -16.90 96.25 6.93
CA ASP A 49 -17.57 95.21 6.14
C ASP A 49 -16.60 94.53 5.18
N LEU A 50 -15.71 95.28 4.52
CA LEU A 50 -14.68 94.73 3.63
C LEU A 50 -13.65 93.89 4.41
N ARG A 51 -13.30 94.28 5.64
CA ARG A 51 -12.46 93.44 6.51
C ARG A 51 -13.18 92.18 6.94
N SER A 52 -14.47 92.27 7.28
CA SER A 52 -15.30 91.13 7.65
C SER A 52 -15.46 90.15 6.48
N ALA A 53 -15.73 90.67 5.29
CA ALA A 53 -15.80 89.90 4.05
C ALA A 53 -14.45 89.25 3.73
N ASN A 54 -13.32 89.96 3.88
CA ASN A 54 -12.00 89.36 3.69
C ASN A 54 -11.67 88.27 4.71
N SER A 55 -12.13 88.38 5.97
CA SER A 55 -12.00 87.27 6.92
C SER A 55 -12.85 86.07 6.53
N GLN A 56 -14.08 86.27 6.07
CA GLN A 56 -14.96 85.19 5.61
C GLN A 56 -14.41 84.51 4.34
N ILE A 57 -13.91 85.29 3.38
CA ILE A 57 -13.25 84.75 2.18
C ILE A 57 -12.08 83.87 2.58
N LYS A 58 -11.24 84.33 3.51
CA LYS A 58 -10.10 83.53 3.98
C LYS A 58 -10.53 82.26 4.71
N GLU A 59 -11.59 82.31 5.52
CA GLU A 59 -12.16 81.12 6.17
C GLU A 59 -12.70 80.12 5.14
N LEU A 60 -13.36 80.60 4.08
CA LEU A 60 -13.82 79.78 2.97
C LEU A 60 -12.65 79.22 2.15
N GLU A 61 -11.60 79.99 1.90
CA GLU A 61 -10.36 79.51 1.25
C GLU A 61 -9.72 78.39 2.07
N ASP A 62 -9.62 78.56 3.39
CA ASP A 62 -9.09 77.54 4.30
C ASP A 62 -10.01 76.30 4.36
N GLU A 63 -11.33 76.45 4.16
CA GLU A 63 -12.28 75.34 4.04
C GLU A 63 -12.17 74.61 2.71
N VAL A 64 -12.05 75.34 1.59
CA VAL A 64 -11.82 74.76 0.25
C VAL A 64 -10.50 73.99 0.22
N MET A 65 -9.43 74.53 0.78
CA MET A 65 -8.15 73.81 0.91
C MET A 65 -8.27 72.54 1.75
N ARG A 66 -9.12 72.55 2.79
CA ARG A 66 -9.41 71.35 3.59
C ARG A 66 -10.27 70.34 2.83
N SER A 67 -11.24 70.79 2.04
CA SER A 67 -12.04 69.89 1.20
C SER A 67 -11.20 69.28 0.08
N ASP A 68 -10.33 70.05 -0.57
CA ASP A 68 -9.43 69.56 -1.62
C ASP A 68 -8.46 68.52 -1.05
N GLY A 69 -7.89 68.77 0.13
CA GLY A 69 -7.08 67.76 0.82
C GLY A 69 -7.85 66.47 1.13
N ARG A 70 -9.14 66.56 1.49
CA ARG A 70 -10.00 65.39 1.69
C ARG A 70 -10.33 64.68 0.37
N VAL A 71 -10.53 65.42 -0.72
CA VAL A 71 -10.76 64.86 -2.05
C VAL A 71 -9.51 64.11 -2.51
N ASP A 72 -8.32 64.69 -2.39
CA ASP A 72 -7.04 64.03 -2.70
C ASP A 72 -6.83 62.73 -1.89
N GLU A 73 -7.22 62.73 -0.61
CA GLU A 73 -7.16 61.54 0.24
C GLU A 73 -8.15 60.46 -0.21
N LEU A 74 -9.37 60.85 -0.58
CA LEU A 74 -10.39 59.94 -1.09
C LEU A 74 -10.02 59.39 -2.48
N GLU A 75 -9.49 60.21 -3.38
CA GLU A 75 -9.00 59.78 -4.70
C GLU A 75 -7.90 58.74 -4.55
N LYS A 76 -6.92 58.97 -3.66
CA LYS A 76 -5.87 57.98 -3.37
C LYS A 76 -6.44 56.70 -2.76
N ALA A 77 -7.44 56.80 -1.89
CA ALA A 77 -8.10 55.63 -1.33
C ALA A 77 -8.82 54.81 -2.42
N VAL A 78 -9.55 55.48 -3.32
CA VAL A 78 -10.23 54.86 -4.47
C VAL A 78 -9.21 54.24 -5.44
N GLU A 79 -8.09 54.89 -5.71
CA GLU A 79 -7.01 54.31 -6.53
C GLU A 79 -6.45 53.04 -5.90
N MET A 80 -6.17 53.05 -4.59
CA MET A 80 -5.68 51.85 -3.88
C MET A 80 -6.71 50.72 -3.86
N GLU A 81 -7.99 51.03 -3.65
CA GLU A 81 -9.08 50.04 -3.72
C GLU A 81 -9.28 49.50 -5.15
N SER A 82 -9.16 50.35 -6.18
CA SER A 82 -9.23 49.90 -7.57
C SER A 82 -8.06 48.98 -7.94
N ALA A 83 -6.86 49.26 -7.42
CA ALA A 83 -5.68 48.43 -7.62
C ALA A 83 -5.83 47.08 -6.90
N SER A 84 -6.37 47.06 -5.68
CA SER A 84 -6.64 45.82 -4.95
C SER A 84 -7.76 45.01 -5.60
N ALA A 85 -8.86 45.66 -6.01
CA ALA A 85 -9.93 45.03 -6.79
C ALA A 85 -9.39 44.40 -8.08
N GLY A 86 -8.55 45.12 -8.83
CA GLY A 86 -7.89 44.60 -10.03
C GLY A 86 -6.96 43.41 -9.75
N SER A 87 -6.27 43.36 -8.58
CA SER A 87 -5.53 42.14 -8.20
C SER A 87 -6.46 40.96 -7.91
N THR A 88 -7.55 41.18 -7.17
CA THR A 88 -8.50 40.11 -6.86
C THR A 88 -9.23 39.60 -8.10
N GLU A 89 -9.49 40.46 -9.08
CA GLU A 89 -10.09 40.06 -10.36
C GLU A 89 -9.13 39.18 -11.18
N ARG A 90 -7.83 39.49 -11.18
CA ARG A 90 -6.81 38.62 -11.80
C ARG A 90 -6.72 37.27 -11.10
N ASP A 91 -6.73 37.26 -9.76
CA ASP A 91 -6.71 36.00 -9.00
C ASP A 91 -7.99 35.17 -9.25
N LEU A 92 -9.16 35.82 -9.34
CA LEU A 92 -10.41 35.16 -9.72
C LEU A 92 -10.38 34.62 -11.16
N GLN A 93 -9.77 35.35 -12.09
CA GLN A 93 -9.60 34.87 -13.47
C GLN A 93 -8.63 33.68 -13.54
N GLN A 94 -7.53 33.73 -12.77
CA GLN A 94 -6.57 32.63 -12.67
C GLN A 94 -7.22 31.38 -12.07
N THR A 95 -7.93 31.52 -10.96
CA THR A 95 -8.67 30.39 -10.35
C THR A 95 -9.77 29.84 -11.26
N ARG A 96 -10.49 30.68 -12.02
CA ARG A 96 -11.43 30.22 -13.04
C ARG A 96 -10.75 29.43 -14.15
N SER A 97 -9.57 29.87 -14.62
CA SER A 97 -8.80 29.13 -15.62
C SER A 97 -8.33 27.78 -15.10
N GLN A 98 -7.88 27.72 -13.84
CA GLN A 98 -7.50 26.45 -13.18
C GLN A 98 -8.70 25.52 -13.00
N LEU A 99 -9.88 26.05 -12.68
CA LEU A 99 -11.10 25.25 -12.62
C LEU A 99 -11.49 24.71 -13.99
N ALA A 100 -11.29 25.48 -15.07
CA ALA A 100 -11.55 25.01 -16.43
C ALA A 100 -10.58 23.88 -16.84
N THR A 101 -9.28 24.01 -16.54
CA THR A 101 -8.31 22.93 -16.82
C THR A 101 -8.61 21.67 -16.01
N LEU A 102 -8.92 21.81 -14.71
CA LEU A 102 -9.32 20.68 -13.88
C LEU A 102 -10.62 20.02 -14.38
N GLN A 103 -11.55 20.80 -14.93
CA GLN A 103 -12.77 20.24 -15.54
C GLN A 103 -12.48 19.46 -16.84
N GLU A 104 -11.50 19.89 -17.64
CA GLU A 104 -11.05 19.14 -18.82
C GLU A 104 -10.31 17.86 -18.42
N GLU A 105 -9.42 17.91 -17.44
CA GLU A 105 -8.75 16.73 -16.88
C GLU A 105 -9.77 15.74 -16.31
N MET A 106 -10.76 16.21 -15.55
CA MET A 106 -11.85 15.37 -15.04
C MET A 106 -12.72 14.75 -16.15
N LYS A 107 -12.81 15.36 -17.33
CA LYS A 107 -13.50 14.75 -18.49
C LYS A 107 -12.62 13.68 -19.13
N ALA A 108 -11.34 13.96 -19.33
CA ALA A 108 -10.38 12.99 -19.85
C ALA A 108 -10.29 11.75 -18.95
N ASP A 109 -10.25 11.94 -17.63
CA ASP A 109 -10.24 10.84 -16.66
C ASP A 109 -11.53 10.01 -16.71
N LYS A 110 -12.70 10.66 -16.91
CA LYS A 110 -13.97 9.94 -17.09
C LYS A 110 -14.02 9.13 -18.37
N GLU A 111 -13.49 9.68 -19.47
CA GLU A 111 -13.36 8.96 -20.74
C GLU A 111 -12.42 7.77 -20.61
N TYR A 112 -11.30 7.94 -19.89
CA TYR A 112 -10.36 6.85 -19.60
C TYR A 112 -10.97 5.77 -18.69
N ILE A 113 -11.73 6.16 -17.66
CA ILE A 113 -12.46 5.20 -16.81
C ILE A 113 -13.48 4.42 -17.65
N ALA A 114 -14.23 5.07 -18.53
CA ALA A 114 -15.18 4.38 -19.42
C ALA A 114 -14.47 3.36 -20.33
N GLN A 115 -13.30 3.71 -20.88
CA GLN A 115 -12.48 2.77 -21.66
C GLN A 115 -12.03 1.56 -20.82
N LEU A 116 -11.60 1.78 -19.57
CA LEU A 116 -11.24 0.69 -18.67
C LEU A 116 -12.44 -0.19 -18.30
N GLU A 117 -13.62 0.39 -18.13
CA GLU A 117 -14.87 -0.35 -17.88
C GLU A 117 -15.22 -1.23 -19.10
N ASP A 118 -15.14 -0.69 -20.32
CA ASP A 118 -15.35 -1.45 -21.56
C ASP A 118 -14.32 -2.59 -21.73
N ASP A 119 -13.04 -2.31 -21.51
CA ASP A 119 -11.96 -3.32 -21.57
C ASP A 119 -12.15 -4.42 -20.51
N SER A 120 -12.62 -4.04 -19.32
CA SER A 120 -12.95 -5.00 -18.26
C SER A 120 -14.15 -5.86 -18.64
N GLY A 121 -15.17 -5.30 -19.27
CA GLY A 121 -16.30 -6.03 -19.82
C GLY A 121 -15.86 -7.06 -20.87
N ALA A 122 -15.02 -6.65 -21.82
CA ALA A 122 -14.45 -7.53 -22.84
C ALA A 122 -13.52 -8.61 -22.25
N ALA A 123 -12.88 -8.36 -21.10
CA ALA A 123 -12.13 -9.37 -20.37
C ALA A 123 -13.05 -10.40 -19.69
N VAL A 124 -14.16 -9.94 -19.10
CA VAL A 124 -15.16 -10.82 -18.48
C VAL A 124 -15.80 -11.73 -19.53
N GLU A 125 -16.23 -11.19 -20.69
CA GLU A 125 -16.78 -12.00 -21.78
C GLU A 125 -15.80 -13.08 -22.27
N ARG A 126 -14.50 -12.76 -22.33
CA ARG A 126 -13.46 -13.75 -22.67
C ARG A 126 -13.33 -14.82 -21.59
N ILE A 127 -13.39 -14.46 -20.32
CA ILE A 127 -13.36 -15.42 -19.21
C ILE A 127 -14.57 -16.35 -19.29
N GLU A 128 -15.78 -15.81 -19.46
CA GLU A 128 -17.00 -16.62 -19.61
C GLU A 128 -16.90 -17.58 -20.81
N SER A 129 -16.36 -17.12 -21.94
CA SER A 129 -16.14 -17.99 -23.10
C SER A 129 -15.14 -19.13 -22.82
N LEU A 130 -14.09 -18.85 -22.05
CA LEU A 130 -13.09 -19.84 -21.66
C LEU A 130 -13.66 -20.83 -20.62
N GLU A 131 -14.49 -20.37 -19.69
CA GLU A 131 -15.19 -21.23 -18.74
C GLU A 131 -16.11 -22.22 -19.46
N VAL A 132 -16.83 -21.78 -20.49
CA VAL A 132 -17.63 -22.67 -21.35
C VAL A 132 -16.74 -23.70 -22.05
N HIS A 133 -15.60 -23.29 -22.61
CA HIS A 133 -14.66 -24.22 -23.25
C HIS A 133 -14.02 -25.22 -22.28
N VAL A 134 -13.76 -24.82 -21.04
CA VAL A 134 -13.28 -25.75 -19.99
C VAL A 134 -14.39 -26.75 -19.64
N ALA A 135 -15.64 -26.29 -19.47
CA ALA A 135 -16.75 -27.20 -19.22
C ALA A 135 -16.96 -28.21 -20.37
N GLU A 136 -16.87 -27.76 -21.62
CA GLU A 136 -16.91 -28.66 -22.79
C GLU A 136 -15.75 -29.65 -22.81
N ALA A 137 -14.55 -29.24 -22.37
CA ALA A 137 -13.39 -30.12 -22.28
C ALA A 137 -13.55 -31.16 -21.15
N ASP A 138 -14.09 -30.76 -20.01
CA ASP A 138 -14.39 -31.65 -18.89
C ASP A 138 -15.44 -32.69 -19.27
N GLU A 139 -16.50 -32.30 -20.00
CA GLU A 139 -17.47 -33.27 -20.54
C GLU A 139 -16.82 -34.26 -21.52
N ARG A 140 -15.85 -33.82 -22.33
CA ARG A 140 -15.11 -34.72 -23.23
C ARG A 140 -14.22 -35.70 -22.46
N LEU A 141 -13.59 -35.27 -21.37
CA LEU A 141 -12.80 -36.15 -20.50
C LEU A 141 -13.69 -37.17 -19.80
N MET A 142 -14.82 -36.76 -19.22
CA MET A 142 -15.80 -37.68 -18.62
C MET A 142 -16.30 -38.72 -19.62
N ASN A 143 -16.53 -38.31 -20.86
CA ASN A 143 -16.91 -39.25 -21.92
C ASN A 143 -15.77 -40.20 -22.29
N ALA A 144 -14.51 -39.75 -22.28
CA ALA A 144 -13.35 -40.60 -22.54
C ALA A 144 -13.12 -41.61 -21.42
N ASP A 145 -13.21 -41.19 -20.16
CA ASP A 145 -13.13 -42.06 -18.98
C ASP A 145 -14.22 -43.13 -19.02
N ALA A 146 -15.46 -42.75 -19.38
CA ALA A 146 -16.56 -43.70 -19.57
C ALA A 146 -16.34 -44.68 -20.73
N GLN A 147 -15.55 -44.33 -21.76
CA GLN A 147 -15.13 -45.28 -22.80
C GLN A 147 -14.02 -46.20 -22.29
N GLU A 148 -13.07 -45.69 -21.50
CA GLU A 148 -12.01 -46.49 -20.90
C GLU A 148 -12.58 -47.55 -19.95
N GLU A 149 -13.52 -47.18 -19.08
CA GLU A 149 -14.23 -48.14 -18.22
C GLU A 149 -14.97 -49.22 -19.03
N ARG A 150 -15.53 -48.87 -20.19
CA ARG A 150 -16.16 -49.85 -21.10
C ARG A 150 -15.14 -50.78 -21.75
N VAL A 151 -13.96 -50.27 -22.09
CA VAL A 151 -12.87 -51.09 -22.62
C VAL A 151 -12.38 -52.07 -21.56
N ASP A 152 -12.17 -51.62 -20.32
CA ASP A 152 -11.78 -52.49 -19.19
C ASP A 152 -12.82 -53.59 -18.93
N GLN A 153 -14.11 -53.25 -18.98
CA GLN A 153 -15.18 -54.24 -18.89
C GLN A 153 -15.09 -55.28 -20.02
N LEU A 154 -14.89 -54.85 -21.27
CA LEU A 154 -14.74 -55.76 -22.40
C LEU A 154 -13.47 -56.62 -22.30
N GLU A 155 -12.37 -56.09 -21.78
CA GLU A 155 -11.14 -56.84 -21.53
C GLU A 155 -11.34 -57.93 -20.46
N THR A 156 -12.05 -57.61 -19.37
CA THR A 156 -12.36 -58.59 -18.31
C THR A 156 -13.31 -59.68 -18.82
N GLU A 157 -14.30 -59.33 -19.65
CA GLU A 157 -15.17 -60.29 -20.32
C GLU A 157 -14.39 -61.18 -21.30
N ALA A 158 -13.46 -60.60 -22.05
CA ALA A 158 -12.60 -61.35 -22.97
C ALA A 158 -11.68 -62.33 -22.21
N ALA A 159 -11.11 -61.91 -21.09
CA ALA A 159 -10.31 -62.75 -20.21
C ALA A 159 -11.14 -63.92 -19.65
N SER A 160 -12.35 -63.65 -19.15
CA SER A 160 -13.28 -64.68 -18.66
C SER A 160 -13.67 -65.68 -19.76
N LYS A 161 -13.95 -65.19 -20.97
CA LYS A 161 -14.23 -66.05 -22.14
C LYS A 161 -13.03 -66.90 -22.54
N ALA A 162 -11.81 -66.35 -22.46
CA ALA A 162 -10.58 -67.10 -22.72
C ALA A 162 -10.31 -68.19 -21.67
N GLU A 163 -10.56 -67.89 -20.40
CA GLU A 163 -10.48 -68.90 -19.32
C GLU A 163 -11.52 -70.01 -19.51
N PHE A 164 -12.75 -69.66 -19.87
CA PHE A 164 -13.79 -70.65 -20.18
C PHE A 164 -13.41 -71.51 -21.40
N ALA A 165 -12.85 -70.91 -22.46
CA ALA A 165 -12.33 -71.66 -23.61
C ALA A 165 -11.23 -72.63 -23.20
N ARG A 166 -10.30 -72.21 -22.33
CA ARG A 166 -9.24 -73.09 -21.80
C ARG A 166 -9.80 -74.27 -21.01
N GLN A 167 -10.83 -74.04 -20.20
CA GLN A 167 -11.52 -75.11 -19.47
C GLN A 167 -12.20 -76.12 -20.43
N MET A 168 -12.79 -75.62 -21.53
CA MET A 168 -13.38 -76.47 -22.56
C MET A 168 -12.32 -77.27 -23.33
N GLU A 169 -11.17 -76.67 -23.65
CA GLU A 169 -10.04 -77.36 -24.27
C GLU A 169 -9.49 -78.47 -23.35
N GLU A 170 -9.29 -78.20 -22.05
CA GLU A 170 -8.85 -79.20 -21.08
C GLU A 170 -9.86 -80.35 -20.93
N ALA A 171 -11.16 -80.02 -20.94
CA ALA A 171 -12.23 -81.02 -20.93
C ALA A 171 -12.21 -81.90 -22.19
N LEU A 172 -11.99 -81.31 -23.37
CA LEU A 172 -11.85 -82.03 -24.64
C LEU A 172 -10.61 -82.93 -24.63
N GLU A 173 -9.45 -82.43 -24.21
CA GLU A 173 -8.23 -83.25 -24.08
C GLU A 173 -8.41 -84.41 -23.10
N SER A 174 -9.17 -84.20 -22.01
CA SER A 174 -9.49 -85.27 -21.05
C SER A 174 -10.43 -86.32 -21.66
N ALA A 175 -11.35 -85.90 -22.52
CA ALA A 175 -12.25 -86.78 -23.23
C ALA A 175 -11.50 -87.57 -24.31
N GLU A 176 -10.62 -86.93 -25.07
CA GLU A 176 -9.73 -87.58 -26.05
C GLU A 176 -8.82 -88.61 -25.39
N ARG A 177 -8.23 -88.28 -24.23
CA ARG A 177 -7.45 -89.25 -23.44
C ARG A 177 -8.27 -90.46 -23.01
N LYS A 178 -9.52 -90.26 -22.59
CA LYS A 178 -10.44 -91.36 -22.26
C LYS A 178 -10.80 -92.18 -23.49
N MET A 179 -11.06 -91.53 -24.62
CA MET A 179 -11.32 -92.23 -25.88
C MET A 179 -10.13 -93.08 -26.30
N LEU A 180 -8.89 -92.57 -26.21
CA LEU A 180 -7.69 -93.37 -26.47
C LEU A 180 -7.57 -94.57 -25.51
N GLN A 181 -7.84 -94.38 -24.22
CA GLN A 181 -7.85 -95.47 -23.24
C GLN A 181 -8.95 -96.50 -23.53
N ASP A 182 -10.11 -96.06 -23.98
CA ASP A 182 -11.22 -96.94 -24.33
C ASP A 182 -10.95 -97.65 -25.67
N GLU A 183 -10.31 -97.00 -26.63
CA GLU A 183 -9.78 -97.61 -27.86
C GLU A 183 -8.74 -98.69 -27.52
N GLU A 184 -7.80 -98.42 -26.62
CA GLU A 184 -6.84 -99.42 -26.12
C GLU A 184 -7.57 -100.61 -25.49
N LYS A 185 -8.54 -100.38 -24.60
CA LYS A 185 -9.37 -101.46 -24.03
C LYS A 185 -10.16 -102.22 -25.08
N VAL A 186 -10.69 -101.55 -26.11
CA VAL A 186 -11.39 -102.20 -27.22
C VAL A 186 -10.41 -103.07 -28.01
N THR A 187 -9.19 -102.60 -28.27
CA THR A 187 -8.16 -103.45 -28.91
C THR A 187 -7.75 -104.63 -28.03
N GLU A 188 -7.65 -104.45 -26.71
CA GLU A 188 -7.38 -105.54 -25.76
C GLU A 188 -8.52 -106.56 -25.75
N LEU A 189 -9.77 -106.10 -25.72
CA LEU A 189 -10.96 -106.94 -25.83
C LEU A 189 -11.03 -107.63 -27.19
N MET A 190 -10.66 -106.98 -28.29
CA MET A 190 -10.57 -107.61 -29.62
C MET A 190 -9.50 -108.71 -29.65
N VAL A 191 -8.34 -108.50 -29.03
CA VAL A 191 -7.31 -109.53 -28.89
C VAL A 191 -7.81 -110.68 -28.00
N ARG A 192 -8.55 -110.36 -26.92
CA ARG A 192 -9.17 -111.35 -26.03
C ARG A 192 -10.22 -112.18 -26.77
N VAL A 193 -11.10 -111.53 -27.54
CA VAL A 193 -12.09 -112.20 -28.39
C VAL A 193 -11.40 -113.07 -29.44
N ALA A 194 -10.39 -112.57 -30.14
CA ALA A 194 -9.62 -113.38 -31.10
C ALA A 194 -8.88 -114.56 -30.43
N SER A 195 -8.47 -114.43 -29.15
CA SER A 195 -7.89 -115.52 -28.38
C SER A 195 -8.94 -116.56 -27.96
N LEU A 196 -10.12 -116.12 -27.55
CA LEU A 196 -11.26 -116.96 -27.19
C LEU A 196 -11.86 -117.65 -28.43
N GLU A 197 -11.85 -117.00 -29.59
CA GLU A 197 -12.24 -117.61 -30.87
C GLU A 197 -11.27 -118.72 -31.28
N ARG A 198 -9.96 -118.53 -31.09
CA ARG A 198 -8.96 -119.60 -31.30
C ARG A 198 -9.06 -120.73 -30.27
N GLU A 199 -9.48 -120.44 -29.03
CA GLU A 199 -9.80 -121.49 -28.04
C GLU A 199 -11.08 -122.25 -28.43
N LYS A 200 -12.12 -121.55 -28.91
CA LYS A 200 -13.35 -122.17 -29.40
C LYS A 200 -13.13 -122.98 -30.67
N GLU A 201 -12.19 -122.60 -31.52
CA GLU A 201 -11.75 -123.37 -32.69
C GLU A 201 -10.98 -124.63 -32.27
N ARG A 202 -10.13 -124.55 -31.24
CA ARG A 202 -9.50 -125.72 -30.61
C ARG A 202 -10.50 -126.64 -29.89
N GLU A 203 -11.54 -126.09 -29.27
CA GLU A 203 -12.65 -126.86 -28.68
C GLU A 203 -13.50 -127.54 -29.76
N ARG A 204 -13.74 -126.87 -30.91
CA ARG A 204 -14.39 -127.46 -32.09
C ARG A 204 -13.54 -128.57 -32.72
N GLU A 205 -12.22 -128.41 -32.79
CA GLU A 205 -11.30 -129.46 -33.26
C GLU A 205 -11.20 -130.64 -32.27
N ASN A 206 -11.28 -130.39 -30.96
CA ASN A 206 -11.37 -131.44 -29.94
C ASN A 206 -12.73 -132.17 -29.90
N SER A 207 -13.78 -131.60 -30.53
CA SER A 207 -15.12 -132.18 -30.55
C SER A 207 -15.41 -133.08 -31.78
N LEU A 208 -14.39 -133.38 -32.60
CA LEU A 208 -14.48 -134.27 -33.79
C LEU A 208 -13.92 -135.70 -33.55
N ARG A 209 -13.82 -136.13 -32.28
CA ARG A 209 -13.60 -137.54 -31.93
C ARG A 209 -14.65 -138.05 -30.95
N ASP A 210 -15.53 -138.86 -31.54
CA ASP A 210 -16.35 -139.93 -30.98
C ASP A 210 -17.87 -139.67 -30.90
N PRO A 211 -18.71 -140.52 -31.53
CA PRO A 211 -20.12 -140.27 -31.75
C PRO A 211 -21.00 -141.08 -30.79
N SER A 212 -21.89 -140.43 -30.05
CA SER A 212 -23.15 -141.04 -29.63
C SER A 212 -24.02 -140.01 -28.92
N ARG A 213 -25.20 -139.72 -29.49
CA ARG A 213 -26.52 -139.91 -28.86
C ARG A 213 -27.52 -138.80 -29.25
N ASN A 214 -28.33 -139.17 -30.22
CA ASN A 214 -29.73 -138.85 -30.53
C ASN A 214 -30.30 -137.41 -30.58
N PRO A 215 -31.24 -137.21 -31.53
CA PRO A 215 -31.93 -135.96 -31.80
C PRO A 215 -33.25 -135.83 -31.02
N LEU A 216 -33.85 -134.63 -31.10
CA LEU A 216 -35.24 -134.22 -30.79
C LEU A 216 -35.39 -133.36 -29.53
N GLU A 217 -35.53 -132.04 -29.71
CA GLU A 217 -36.77 -131.25 -29.45
C GLU A 217 -36.49 -129.75 -29.59
N PRO A 218 -37.15 -129.01 -30.52
CA PRO A 218 -36.85 -127.60 -30.80
C PRO A 218 -37.96 -126.64 -30.35
N ASP A 219 -38.42 -126.70 -29.09
CA ASP A 219 -39.42 -125.72 -28.58
C ASP A 219 -39.12 -125.18 -27.16
N VAL A 220 -38.17 -125.76 -26.40
CA VAL A 220 -37.77 -125.22 -25.09
C VAL A 220 -36.66 -124.15 -25.23
N ASP A 221 -35.87 -124.22 -26.30
CA ASP A 221 -34.81 -123.26 -26.57
C ASP A 221 -35.34 -121.94 -27.17
N ILE A 222 -36.52 -121.93 -27.79
CA ILE A 222 -37.13 -120.69 -28.30
C ILE A 222 -37.68 -119.88 -27.13
N ASP A 223 -38.41 -120.48 -26.19
CA ASP A 223 -38.88 -119.79 -24.98
C ASP A 223 -37.73 -119.33 -24.08
N ALA A 224 -36.63 -120.09 -24.01
CA ALA A 224 -35.41 -119.69 -23.30
C ALA A 224 -34.68 -118.54 -23.99
N LEU A 225 -34.58 -118.56 -25.33
CA LEU A 225 -33.99 -117.47 -26.11
C LEU A 225 -34.89 -116.23 -26.17
N GLU A 226 -36.22 -116.39 -26.12
CA GLU A 226 -37.18 -115.30 -25.99
C GLU A 226 -37.16 -114.69 -24.59
N SER A 227 -37.00 -115.50 -23.54
CA SER A 227 -36.73 -115.04 -22.17
C SER A 227 -35.39 -114.29 -22.08
N GLU A 228 -34.34 -114.80 -22.72
CA GLU A 228 -33.03 -114.14 -22.76
C GLU A 228 -33.06 -112.86 -23.62
N LEU A 229 -33.86 -112.82 -24.69
CA LEU A 229 -34.08 -111.62 -25.50
C LEU A 229 -34.90 -110.58 -24.73
N ASP A 230 -35.91 -111.00 -23.97
CA ASP A 230 -36.69 -110.14 -23.09
C ASP A 230 -35.86 -109.61 -21.92
N ASP A 231 -35.00 -110.43 -21.33
CA ASP A 231 -34.09 -110.00 -20.27
C ASP A 231 -32.98 -109.09 -20.82
N ALA A 232 -32.49 -109.34 -22.04
CA ALA A 232 -31.59 -108.42 -22.74
C ALA A 232 -32.30 -107.10 -23.09
N ASN A 233 -33.56 -107.13 -23.52
CA ASN A 233 -34.34 -105.92 -23.80
C ASN A 233 -34.68 -105.15 -22.52
N ARG A 234 -34.94 -105.84 -21.40
CA ARG A 234 -35.09 -105.23 -20.07
C ARG A 234 -33.79 -104.62 -19.58
N GLU A 235 -32.65 -105.27 -19.81
CA GLU A 235 -31.35 -104.74 -19.43
C GLU A 235 -30.93 -103.58 -20.35
N ILE A 236 -31.27 -103.61 -21.64
CA ILE A 236 -31.12 -102.45 -22.55
C ILE A 236 -32.02 -101.29 -22.11
N ALA A 237 -33.26 -101.56 -21.69
CA ALA A 237 -34.13 -100.52 -21.14
C ALA A 237 -33.60 -99.97 -19.80
N ARG A 238 -33.01 -100.83 -18.95
CA ARG A 238 -32.38 -100.45 -17.68
C ARG A 238 -31.09 -99.66 -17.90
N LEU A 239 -30.28 -100.04 -18.89
CA LEU A 239 -29.06 -99.32 -19.30
C LEU A 239 -29.38 -98.01 -20.01
N ASN A 240 -30.43 -97.96 -20.84
CA ASN A 240 -30.91 -96.70 -21.43
C ASN A 240 -31.46 -95.75 -20.37
N THR A 241 -32.21 -96.25 -19.38
CA THR A 241 -32.66 -95.42 -18.26
C THR A 241 -31.50 -94.98 -17.35
N LEU A 242 -30.47 -95.81 -17.14
CA LEU A 242 -29.23 -95.40 -16.46
C LEU A 242 -28.40 -94.40 -17.28
N LEU A 243 -28.41 -94.50 -18.61
CA LEU A 243 -27.77 -93.54 -19.52
C LEU A 243 -28.51 -92.20 -19.57
N ASP A 244 -29.84 -92.21 -19.54
CA ASP A 244 -30.68 -91.00 -19.46
C ASP A 244 -30.65 -90.37 -18.07
N GLN A 245 -30.44 -91.17 -17.03
CA GLN A 245 -30.19 -90.70 -15.67
C GLN A 245 -28.72 -90.31 -15.44
N SER A 246 -27.81 -90.65 -16.36
CA SER A 246 -26.39 -90.37 -16.22
C SER A 246 -26.12 -88.85 -16.12
N PRO A 247 -25.40 -88.40 -15.09
CA PRO A 247 -25.03 -86.99 -14.93
C PRO A 247 -24.29 -86.42 -16.15
N ALA A 248 -23.57 -87.26 -16.90
CA ALA A 248 -22.86 -86.84 -18.11
C ALA A 248 -23.82 -86.49 -19.25
N ARG A 249 -24.89 -87.26 -19.46
CA ARG A 249 -25.88 -86.98 -20.52
C ARG A 249 -26.74 -85.77 -20.16
N LYS A 250 -27.14 -85.64 -18.89
CA LYS A 250 -27.80 -84.43 -18.37
C LYS A 250 -26.92 -83.19 -18.42
N ALA A 251 -25.61 -83.32 -18.21
CA ALA A 251 -24.67 -82.22 -18.39
C ALA A 251 -24.52 -81.83 -19.87
N ILE A 252 -24.51 -82.81 -20.78
CA ILE A 252 -24.48 -82.56 -22.23
C ILE A 252 -25.80 -81.93 -22.71
N GLU A 253 -26.96 -82.38 -22.22
CA GLU A 253 -28.25 -81.74 -22.54
C GLU A 253 -28.32 -80.33 -21.98
N LYS A 254 -27.91 -80.09 -20.73
CA LYS A 254 -27.80 -78.73 -20.18
C LYS A 254 -26.79 -77.85 -20.93
N ALA A 255 -25.68 -78.40 -21.40
CA ALA A 255 -24.72 -77.68 -22.23
C ALA A 255 -25.30 -77.34 -23.62
N LYS A 256 -26.14 -78.23 -24.17
CA LYS A 256 -26.88 -77.96 -25.41
C LYS A 256 -27.99 -76.93 -25.19
N ASP A 257 -28.75 -77.02 -24.11
CA ASP A 257 -29.81 -76.08 -23.76
C ASP A 257 -29.25 -74.68 -23.46
N THR A 258 -28.16 -74.58 -22.70
CA THR A 258 -27.47 -73.28 -22.48
C THR A 258 -26.87 -72.71 -23.76
N LYS A 259 -26.36 -73.57 -24.65
CA LYS A 259 -25.91 -73.13 -25.98
C LYS A 259 -27.07 -72.68 -26.87
N ILE A 260 -28.22 -73.36 -26.81
CA ILE A 260 -29.44 -72.93 -27.50
C ILE A 260 -29.90 -71.59 -26.94
N GLU A 261 -29.94 -71.43 -25.63
CA GLU A 261 -30.34 -70.18 -24.96
C GLU A 261 -29.38 -69.02 -25.25
N MET A 262 -28.06 -69.28 -25.32
CA MET A 262 -27.09 -68.28 -25.79
C MET A 262 -27.30 -67.93 -27.26
N LEU A 263 -27.53 -68.92 -28.13
CA LEU A 263 -27.80 -68.67 -29.55
C LEU A 263 -29.15 -67.97 -29.78
N GLU A 264 -30.13 -68.19 -28.91
CA GLU A 264 -31.41 -67.48 -28.90
C GLU A 264 -31.23 -66.03 -28.43
N ARG A 265 -30.45 -65.77 -27.37
CA ARG A 265 -30.05 -64.41 -26.97
C ARG A 265 -29.26 -63.69 -28.06
N ASP A 266 -28.26 -64.33 -28.65
CA ASP A 266 -27.48 -63.76 -29.75
C ASP A 266 -28.38 -63.47 -30.96
N LYS A 267 -29.38 -64.32 -31.22
CA LYS A 267 -30.38 -64.08 -32.26
C LYS A 267 -31.31 -62.91 -31.90
N GLU A 268 -31.73 -62.77 -30.64
CA GLU A 268 -32.51 -61.63 -30.15
C GLU A 268 -31.70 -60.33 -30.25
N ASP A 269 -30.45 -60.32 -29.77
CA ASP A 269 -29.51 -59.21 -29.87
C ASP A 269 -29.21 -58.86 -31.34
N LEU A 270 -29.05 -59.84 -32.21
CA LEU A 270 -28.88 -59.61 -33.65
C LEU A 270 -30.16 -59.07 -34.28
N VAL A 271 -31.35 -59.50 -33.85
CA VAL A 271 -32.64 -58.96 -34.30
C VAL A 271 -32.86 -57.54 -33.77
N GLU A 272 -32.46 -57.24 -32.54
CA GLU A 272 -32.48 -55.90 -31.96
C GLU A 272 -31.47 -54.99 -32.63
N ARG A 273 -30.26 -55.47 -32.91
CA ARG A 273 -29.28 -54.77 -33.76
C ARG A 273 -29.83 -54.57 -35.16
N MET A 274 -30.54 -55.54 -35.73
CA MET A 274 -31.19 -55.36 -37.05
C MET A 274 -32.37 -54.38 -36.99
N LYS A 275 -33.11 -54.31 -35.87
CA LYS A 275 -34.18 -53.33 -35.62
C LYS A 275 -33.60 -51.94 -35.39
N ALA A 276 -32.51 -51.80 -34.65
CA ALA A 276 -31.76 -50.57 -34.44
C ALA A 276 -31.09 -50.10 -35.74
N LEU A 277 -30.52 -51.02 -36.53
CA LEU A 277 -30.05 -50.72 -37.88
C LEU A 277 -31.22 -50.31 -38.79
N LYS A 278 -32.38 -50.97 -38.69
CA LYS A 278 -33.57 -50.56 -39.45
C LYS A 278 -34.07 -49.18 -39.00
N HIS A 279 -34.09 -48.85 -37.72
CA HIS A 279 -34.50 -47.52 -37.24
C HIS A 279 -33.52 -46.44 -37.70
N THR A 280 -32.21 -46.69 -37.63
CA THR A 280 -31.18 -45.76 -38.13
C THR A 280 -31.15 -45.64 -39.66
N VAL A 281 -31.52 -46.70 -40.40
CA VAL A 281 -31.60 -46.68 -41.87
C VAL A 281 -32.94 -46.12 -42.39
N THR A 282 -33.99 -46.02 -41.56
CA THR A 282 -35.30 -45.49 -41.98
C THR A 282 -35.42 -43.96 -41.85
N GLU A 283 -34.53 -43.29 -41.10
CA GLU A 283 -34.51 -41.81 -40.99
C GLU A 283 -33.78 -41.08 -42.14
N MET A 284 -33.15 -41.81 -43.06
CA MET A 284 -32.49 -41.24 -44.24
C MET A 284 -32.89 -42.02 -45.50
N GLY A 285 -34.05 -41.68 -46.07
CA GLY A 285 -34.47 -42.25 -47.35
C GLY A 285 -33.67 -41.68 -48.54
N THR A 286 -33.04 -42.54 -49.35
CA THR A 286 -33.31 -42.73 -50.82
C THR A 286 -32.28 -43.69 -51.50
N PRO A 287 -32.62 -44.32 -52.65
CA PRO A 287 -32.16 -45.69 -53.00
C PRO A 287 -31.25 -45.78 -54.25
N ASN A 288 -30.25 -46.68 -54.26
CA ASN A 288 -30.06 -47.70 -55.33
C ASN A 288 -28.78 -48.57 -55.18
N ARG A 289 -28.97 -49.88 -55.36
CA ARG A 289 -28.22 -50.81 -56.24
C ARG A 289 -26.74 -51.17 -55.97
N LEU A 290 -26.58 -52.41 -55.47
CA LEU A 290 -25.62 -53.49 -55.81
C LEU A 290 -24.12 -53.14 -55.93
N ALA A 291 -23.28 -53.72 -55.05
CA ALA A 291 -22.32 -54.79 -55.40
C ALA A 291 -21.29 -55.04 -54.29
N ASN A 292 -21.08 -56.33 -54.02
CA ASN A 292 -19.98 -57.02 -53.34
C ASN A 292 -18.69 -56.27 -52.96
N GLY A 293 -18.19 -56.62 -51.77
CA GLY A 293 -16.77 -56.99 -51.59
C GLY A 293 -15.90 -56.01 -50.81
N SER A 294 -15.59 -56.38 -49.56
CA SER A 294 -14.39 -56.02 -48.80
C SER A 294 -14.16 -54.54 -48.46
N GLY A 295 -14.79 -54.10 -47.37
CA GLY A 295 -14.40 -52.92 -46.62
C GLY A 295 -13.31 -53.23 -45.59
N MET A 296 -12.04 -52.97 -45.93
CA MET A 296 -11.06 -52.50 -44.97
C MET A 296 -10.81 -51.01 -45.26
N SER A 297 -10.96 -50.19 -44.23
CA SER A 297 -10.88 -48.73 -44.24
C SER A 297 -9.42 -48.22 -44.27
N PRO A 298 -9.15 -46.99 -44.79
CA PRO A 298 -7.86 -46.59 -45.32
C PRO A 298 -7.05 -45.73 -44.33
N ILE A 299 -6.43 -46.37 -43.32
CA ILE A 299 -5.33 -45.77 -42.52
C ILE A 299 -4.21 -46.81 -42.33
N HIS A 300 -3.93 -47.62 -43.34
CA HIS A 300 -2.86 -48.63 -43.28
C HIS A 300 -2.10 -48.84 -44.60
N ARG A 301 -2.21 -47.89 -45.54
CA ARG A 301 -1.61 -48.00 -46.89
C ARG A 301 -0.33 -47.17 -47.11
N GLN A 302 0.17 -46.48 -46.08
CA GLN A 302 1.34 -45.60 -46.22
C GLN A 302 2.60 -46.06 -45.46
N VAL A 303 2.56 -47.23 -44.79
CA VAL A 303 3.69 -47.72 -43.96
C VAL A 303 4.35 -49.00 -44.50
N LEU A 304 3.82 -49.62 -45.57
CA LEU A 304 4.38 -50.85 -46.16
C LEU A 304 4.88 -50.69 -47.59
N ALA A 305 5.59 -49.60 -47.86
CA ALA A 305 6.41 -49.47 -49.06
C ALA A 305 7.71 -48.76 -48.69
N MET A 306 8.67 -49.50 -48.12
CA MET A 306 10.13 -49.31 -48.28
C MET A 306 10.86 -50.47 -47.57
N SER A 307 11.22 -51.51 -48.31
CA SER A 307 12.36 -52.36 -47.96
C SER A 307 13.00 -52.92 -49.23
N MET A 308 14.31 -53.20 -49.13
CA MET A 308 15.24 -53.78 -50.12
C MET A 308 15.97 -52.71 -50.96
N ARG A 309 17.31 -52.62 -51.01
CA ARG A 309 18.33 -53.68 -50.92
C ARG A 309 19.74 -53.07 -50.70
N ALA A 310 20.61 -53.79 -50.00
CA ALA A 310 22.00 -53.45 -49.67
C ALA A 310 22.94 -53.31 -50.88
N PRO A 311 24.18 -52.78 -50.68
CA PRO A 311 25.30 -53.72 -50.60
C PRO A 311 26.43 -53.37 -49.61
N ARG A 312 27.28 -54.38 -49.43
CA ARG A 312 28.45 -54.60 -48.54
C ARG A 312 29.50 -53.46 -48.42
N THR A 313 30.08 -53.42 -47.23
CA THR A 313 31.39 -52.84 -46.83
C THR A 313 32.56 -53.39 -47.66
N PRO A 314 33.67 -52.62 -47.81
CA PRO A 314 34.83 -52.84 -46.94
C PRO A 314 35.67 -51.58 -46.60
N GLY A 315 36.37 -51.62 -45.46
CA GLY A 315 37.69 -50.99 -45.28
C GLY A 315 37.73 -49.56 -44.71
N ALA A 316 38.32 -49.44 -43.51
CA ALA A 316 38.83 -48.21 -42.88
C ALA A 316 39.95 -47.52 -43.73
N PRO A 317 40.52 -46.34 -43.37
CA PRO A 317 40.36 -45.55 -42.14
C PRO A 317 40.18 -44.01 -42.31
N LEU A 318 39.79 -43.38 -41.19
CA LEU A 318 39.89 -41.97 -40.80
C LEU A 318 40.72 -41.04 -41.72
N ARG A 319 40.07 -40.01 -42.31
CA ARG A 319 40.63 -38.65 -42.37
C ARG A 319 39.67 -37.58 -42.92
N ASP A 320 39.62 -36.50 -42.14
CA ASP A 320 39.43 -35.09 -42.46
C ASP A 320 38.09 -34.54 -42.99
N MET A 321 37.53 -33.68 -42.14
CA MET A 321 36.36 -32.83 -42.28
C MET A 321 36.65 -31.66 -43.24
N SER A 322 35.88 -31.52 -44.32
CA SER A 322 36.00 -30.37 -45.23
C SER A 322 34.69 -30.02 -45.95
N TRP A 323 33.60 -29.85 -45.20
CA TRP A 323 32.33 -29.29 -45.70
C TRP A 323 31.96 -27.93 -45.08
N LEU A 324 32.93 -27.28 -44.44
CA LEU A 324 32.74 -26.00 -43.74
C LEU A 324 33.42 -24.80 -44.43
N ASN A 325 33.71 -24.88 -45.72
CA ASN A 325 34.33 -23.77 -46.47
C ASN A 325 33.71 -23.61 -47.85
N ASN A 326 32.42 -23.28 -47.91
CA ASN A 326 31.83 -22.75 -49.14
C ASN A 326 30.73 -21.73 -48.81
N THR A 327 31.14 -20.56 -48.33
CA THR A 327 30.41 -19.30 -48.50
C THR A 327 31.41 -18.13 -48.48
N SER A 328 32.10 -17.92 -49.60
CA SER A 328 32.61 -16.57 -49.92
C SER A 328 31.38 -15.68 -50.18
N VAL A 329 30.92 -15.00 -49.14
CA VAL A 329 29.76 -14.10 -49.16
C VAL A 329 30.12 -12.81 -49.90
N ASP A 330 29.23 -12.43 -50.82
CA ASP A 330 29.22 -11.19 -51.61
C ASP A 330 29.32 -9.92 -50.74
N PRO A 331 30.11 -8.89 -51.11
CA PRO A 331 30.26 -7.66 -50.33
C PRO A 331 28.97 -6.82 -50.19
N ALA A 332 27.96 -7.05 -51.04
CA ALA A 332 26.69 -6.31 -51.02
C ALA A 332 25.70 -6.80 -49.94
N ALA A 333 25.83 -8.06 -49.49
CA ALA A 333 24.98 -8.64 -48.45
C ALA A 333 25.52 -8.43 -47.02
N VAL A 334 26.77 -7.96 -46.89
CA VAL A 334 27.45 -7.72 -45.61
C VAL A 334 27.15 -6.33 -45.05
N SER A 335 26.83 -5.35 -45.90
CA SER A 335 26.53 -3.98 -45.47
C SER A 335 25.32 -3.85 -44.51
N PRO A 336 24.20 -4.58 -44.69
CA PRO A 336 23.08 -4.55 -43.75
C PRO A 336 23.40 -5.29 -42.44
N LEU A 337 24.20 -6.34 -42.50
CA LEU A 337 24.61 -7.10 -41.32
C LEU A 337 25.63 -6.32 -40.48
N LEU A 338 26.53 -5.56 -41.10
CA LEU A 338 27.45 -4.66 -40.37
C LEU A 338 26.71 -3.48 -39.74
N SER A 339 25.66 -2.95 -40.37
CA SER A 339 24.81 -1.93 -39.73
C SER A 339 24.00 -2.51 -38.58
N GLU A 340 23.53 -3.76 -38.71
CA GLU A 340 22.80 -4.44 -37.64
C GLU A 340 23.71 -4.84 -36.48
N ILE A 341 24.94 -5.28 -36.77
CA ILE A 341 25.98 -5.52 -35.76
C ILE A 341 26.35 -4.20 -35.07
N GLY A 342 26.45 -3.09 -35.81
CA GLY A 342 26.70 -1.76 -35.23
C GLY A 342 25.55 -1.28 -34.34
N ARG A 343 24.29 -1.52 -34.74
CA ARG A 343 23.10 -1.24 -33.93
C ARG A 343 23.09 -2.08 -32.66
N LEU A 344 23.35 -3.38 -32.79
CA LEU A 344 23.42 -4.31 -31.66
C LEU A 344 24.60 -3.97 -30.73
N GLN A 345 25.74 -3.49 -31.25
CA GLN A 345 26.85 -3.01 -30.43
C GLN A 345 26.50 -1.73 -29.67
N GLN A 346 25.79 -0.77 -30.30
CA GLN A 346 25.30 0.41 -29.59
C GLN A 346 24.26 0.08 -28.52
N GLU A 347 23.36 -0.87 -28.79
CA GLU A 347 22.41 -1.36 -27.78
C GLU A 347 23.11 -2.08 -26.63
N LEU A 348 24.19 -2.81 -26.92
CA LEU A 348 24.99 -3.50 -25.91
C LEU A 348 25.82 -2.51 -25.07
N ASP A 349 26.37 -1.47 -25.70
CA ASP A 349 27.10 -0.40 -25.01
C ASP A 349 26.15 0.42 -24.11
N LEU A 350 24.94 0.76 -24.59
CA LEU A 350 23.91 1.43 -23.76
C LEU A 350 23.40 0.52 -22.64
N ALA A 351 23.28 -0.79 -22.88
CA ALA A 351 22.91 -1.75 -21.85
C ALA A 351 24.03 -1.88 -20.80
N ASN A 352 25.29 -1.85 -21.21
CA ASN A 352 26.44 -1.86 -20.30
C ASN A 352 26.52 -0.56 -19.49
N GLU A 353 26.35 0.61 -20.11
CA GLU A 353 26.25 1.90 -19.40
C GLU A 353 25.07 1.90 -18.41
N SER A 354 23.94 1.31 -18.78
CA SER A 354 22.79 1.14 -17.87
C SER A 354 23.08 0.19 -16.70
N ILE A 355 23.92 -0.82 -16.91
CA ILE A 355 24.37 -1.74 -15.87
C ILE A 355 25.36 -1.01 -14.95
N ASP A 356 26.32 -0.27 -15.49
CA ASP A 356 27.29 0.52 -14.72
C ASP A 356 26.58 1.59 -13.86
N ASP A 357 25.60 2.32 -14.42
CA ASP A 357 24.76 3.25 -13.67
C ASP A 357 23.97 2.58 -12.53
N LYS A 358 23.54 1.33 -12.73
CA LYS A 358 22.85 0.54 -11.70
C LYS A 358 23.82 0.04 -10.66
N LEU A 359 25.04 -0.33 -11.04
CA LEU A 359 26.11 -0.71 -10.12
C LEU A 359 26.53 0.48 -9.25
N ASP A 360 26.70 1.67 -9.82
CA ASP A 360 26.99 2.90 -9.07
C ASP A 360 25.86 3.23 -8.08
N LYS A 361 24.59 3.10 -8.50
CA LYS A 361 23.44 3.28 -7.60
C LYS A 361 23.37 2.23 -6.49
N LEU A 362 23.79 1.00 -6.77
CA LEU A 362 23.87 -0.08 -5.78
C LEU A 362 25.05 0.13 -4.82
N GLU A 363 26.18 0.66 -5.29
CA GLU A 363 27.31 1.04 -4.45
C GLU A 363 26.95 2.23 -3.54
N ASP A 364 26.29 3.27 -4.06
CA ASP A 364 25.79 4.39 -3.26
C ASP A 364 24.75 3.94 -2.21
N ALA A 365 23.83 3.05 -2.60
CA ALA A 365 22.89 2.42 -1.67
C ALA A 365 23.63 1.55 -0.64
N GLY A 366 24.66 0.82 -1.07
CA GLY A 366 25.53 -0.01 -0.23
C GLY A 366 26.33 0.81 0.78
N LEU A 367 26.88 1.96 0.39
CA LEU A 367 27.54 2.92 1.27
C LEU A 367 26.54 3.53 2.28
N GLY A 368 25.29 3.73 1.87
CA GLY A 368 24.18 4.09 2.75
C GLY A 368 23.92 3.02 3.83
N VAL A 369 23.92 1.74 3.46
CA VAL A 369 23.77 0.61 4.39
C VAL A 369 24.98 0.50 5.33
N VAL A 370 26.21 0.72 4.85
CA VAL A 370 27.42 0.77 5.69
C VAL A 370 27.39 1.95 6.65
N GLY A 371 26.87 3.11 6.22
CA GLY A 371 26.67 4.27 7.09
C GLY A 371 25.59 4.04 8.15
N LEU A 372 24.50 3.35 7.80
CA LEU A 372 23.43 2.99 8.74
C LEU A 372 23.88 1.93 9.74
N THR A 373 24.62 0.91 9.30
CA THR A 373 25.21 -0.11 10.20
C THR A 373 26.22 0.51 11.15
N LYS A 374 27.09 1.42 10.69
CA LYS A 374 28.00 2.18 11.55
C LYS A 374 27.27 3.07 12.57
N LYS A 375 26.21 3.77 12.14
CA LYS A 375 25.35 4.56 13.08
C LYS A 375 24.64 3.66 14.09
N LEU A 376 24.27 2.45 13.69
CA LEU A 376 23.61 1.46 14.54
C LEU A 376 24.61 0.86 15.54
N GLU A 377 25.85 0.61 15.13
CA GLU A 377 26.96 0.22 16.00
C GLU A 377 27.31 1.34 16.99
N ASP A 378 27.42 2.58 16.55
CA ASP A 378 27.66 3.75 17.41
C ASP A 378 26.52 3.95 18.42
N ALA A 379 25.27 3.75 17.99
CA ALA A 379 24.11 3.80 18.88
C ALA A 379 24.13 2.65 19.90
N ARG A 380 24.49 1.43 19.47
CA ARG A 380 24.67 0.28 20.38
C ARG A 380 25.78 0.54 21.40
N ALA A 381 26.92 1.10 20.97
CA ALA A 381 28.01 1.46 21.86
C ALA A 381 27.59 2.54 22.87
N LYS A 382 26.86 3.56 22.43
CA LYS A 382 26.31 4.60 23.32
C LYS A 382 25.31 4.04 24.33
N ILE A 383 24.47 3.09 23.92
CA ILE A 383 23.55 2.39 24.82
C ILE A 383 24.31 1.59 25.88
N VAL A 384 25.40 0.90 25.51
CA VAL A 384 26.23 0.17 26.49
C VAL A 384 26.85 1.15 27.51
N VAL A 385 27.43 2.25 27.04
CA VAL A 385 28.00 3.28 27.93
C VAL A 385 26.95 3.88 28.87
N LEU A 386 25.75 4.18 28.36
CA LEU A 386 24.66 4.69 29.20
C LEU A 386 24.14 3.64 30.18
N LYS A 387 24.07 2.37 29.80
CA LYS A 387 23.71 1.27 30.71
C LYS A 387 24.76 1.11 31.82
N ASP A 388 26.04 1.23 31.49
CA ASP A 388 27.12 1.19 32.48
C ASP A 388 27.07 2.38 33.43
N GLU A 389 26.75 3.58 32.94
CA GLU A 389 26.58 4.76 33.78
C GLU A 389 25.34 4.64 34.68
N ILE A 390 24.21 4.14 34.16
CA ILE A 390 23.03 3.83 34.97
C ILE A 390 23.36 2.78 36.03
N ALA A 391 24.10 1.71 35.68
CA ALA A 391 24.51 0.70 36.64
C ALA A 391 25.48 1.26 37.69
N ARG A 392 26.37 2.18 37.30
CA ARG A 392 27.29 2.87 38.22
C ARG A 392 26.52 3.79 39.17
N LEU A 393 25.57 4.57 38.66
CA LEU A 393 24.70 5.46 39.44
C LEU A 393 23.81 4.65 40.38
N SER A 394 23.17 3.59 39.91
CA SER A 394 22.39 2.66 40.72
C SER A 394 23.23 2.03 41.83
N ARG A 395 24.45 1.54 41.55
CA ARG A 395 25.37 1.04 42.60
C ARG A 395 25.80 2.15 43.58
N ARG A 396 25.86 3.40 43.16
CA ARG A 396 26.16 4.54 44.05
C ARG A 396 24.96 4.86 44.94
N GLU A 397 23.76 4.78 44.39
CA GLU A 397 22.49 4.96 45.05
C GLU A 397 22.23 3.85 46.07
N ASP A 398 22.36 2.57 45.68
CA ASP A 398 22.29 1.43 46.59
C ASP A 398 23.28 1.56 47.75
N ARG A 399 24.50 2.07 47.49
CA ARG A 399 25.48 2.34 48.55
C ARG A 399 25.08 3.51 49.44
N ARG A 400 24.35 4.51 48.93
CA ARG A 400 23.74 5.56 49.76
C ARG A 400 22.60 4.99 50.58
N VAL A 401 21.65 4.28 49.96
CA VAL A 401 20.52 3.63 50.62
C VAL A 401 20.99 2.70 51.74
N ARG A 402 21.92 1.78 51.46
CA ARG A 402 22.49 0.89 52.49
C ARG A 402 23.23 1.62 53.61
N ARG A 403 23.82 2.79 53.34
CA ARG A 403 24.44 3.62 54.40
C ARG A 403 23.36 4.28 55.25
N LEU A 404 22.31 4.80 54.63
CA LEU A 404 21.18 5.45 55.28
C LEU A 404 20.37 4.46 56.12
N GLU A 405 20.10 3.25 55.62
CA GLU A 405 19.46 2.16 56.37
C GLU A 405 20.27 1.72 57.61
N ARG A 406 21.59 1.91 57.57
CA ARG A 406 22.48 1.58 58.69
C ARG A 406 22.69 2.74 59.64
N THR A 407 22.19 3.94 59.33
CA THR A 407 22.26 5.07 60.27
C THR A 407 21.31 4.83 61.44
N ARG A 408 21.87 4.94 62.64
CA ARG A 408 21.14 4.84 63.91
C ARG A 408 21.38 6.14 64.67
N CYS A 409 20.38 6.60 65.41
CA CYS A 409 20.53 7.77 66.26
C CYS A 409 21.61 7.51 67.32
N GLN A 410 22.62 8.39 67.45
CA GLN A 410 23.74 8.18 68.37
C GLN A 410 23.34 8.26 69.86
N LYS A 411 22.17 8.81 70.20
CA LYS A 411 21.69 8.93 71.59
C LYS A 411 20.76 7.80 72.04
N CYS A 412 19.98 7.22 71.14
CA CYS A 412 18.99 6.18 71.49
C CYS A 412 19.11 4.88 70.68
N HIS A 413 20.07 4.79 69.75
CA HIS A 413 20.37 3.63 68.88
C HIS A 413 19.21 3.08 68.01
N VAL A 414 18.06 3.76 67.98
CA VAL A 414 16.94 3.43 67.09
C VAL A 414 17.34 3.68 65.62
N LYS A 415 16.95 2.75 64.74
CA LYS A 415 17.17 2.82 63.29
C LYS A 415 16.35 3.98 62.72
N VAL A 416 17.00 4.91 62.03
CA VAL A 416 16.34 6.08 61.43
C VAL A 416 16.12 5.75 59.95
N ASP A 417 14.87 5.62 59.50
CA ASP A 417 14.56 5.44 58.08
C ASP A 417 14.67 6.79 57.36
N VAL A 418 15.89 7.13 56.93
CA VAL A 418 16.19 8.39 56.22
C VAL A 418 15.63 8.42 54.79
N LEU A 419 15.21 7.27 54.24
CA LEU A 419 14.55 7.18 52.92
C LEU A 419 13.25 7.99 52.88
N HIS A 420 12.50 8.02 53.98
CA HIS A 420 11.26 8.81 54.04
C HIS A 420 11.57 10.31 54.01
N VAL A 421 12.67 10.74 54.65
CA VAL A 421 13.09 12.14 54.77
C VAL A 421 13.67 12.70 53.47
N ILE A 422 14.36 11.90 52.65
CA ILE A 422 14.91 12.37 51.37
C ILE A 422 13.82 12.49 50.29
N ALA A 423 12.85 11.56 50.27
CA ALA A 423 11.67 11.69 49.41
C ALA A 423 10.86 12.96 49.73
N SER A 424 10.94 13.46 50.97
CA SER A 424 10.34 14.73 51.40
C SER A 424 11.11 16.00 50.98
N THR A 425 12.25 15.90 50.30
CA THR A 425 13.07 17.08 49.94
C THR A 425 13.08 17.42 48.44
N GLU A 426 12.67 16.51 47.57
CA GLU A 426 12.54 16.77 46.12
C GLU A 426 11.09 17.01 45.67
N ALA A 427 10.11 16.82 46.57
CA ALA A 427 8.72 17.19 46.34
C ALA A 427 8.35 18.36 47.26
N ASP A 428 7.96 19.45 46.62
CA ASP A 428 7.27 20.65 47.09
C ASP A 428 6.99 20.82 48.59
N GLU A 429 7.29 22.04 49.04
CA GLU A 429 6.90 22.67 50.29
C GLU A 429 5.42 22.48 50.63
N SER A 430 5.04 21.38 51.28
CA SER A 430 3.73 21.24 51.90
C SER A 430 3.65 20.09 52.91
N SER A 431 3.39 20.47 54.15
CA SER A 431 2.97 19.66 55.28
C SER A 431 4.03 18.82 56.00
N PHE A 432 4.35 19.33 57.18
CA PHE A 432 5.13 18.75 58.26
C PHE A 432 4.15 18.01 59.17
N GLU A 433 4.31 16.73 59.44
CA GLU A 433 3.69 16.12 60.64
C GLU A 433 4.67 15.19 61.37
N ILE A 434 4.98 15.64 62.58
CA ILE A 434 5.84 15.00 63.59
C ILE A 434 5.02 13.91 64.28
N ALA A 435 5.60 12.72 64.40
CA ALA A 435 5.08 11.61 65.17
C ALA A 435 4.89 11.95 66.66
N THR A 436 3.74 11.60 67.24
CA THR A 436 3.54 11.54 68.70
C THR A 436 3.55 10.09 69.19
N GLY A 437 4.62 9.74 69.91
CA GLY A 437 4.71 8.56 70.77
C GLY A 437 4.05 8.77 72.14
N HIS A 438 3.63 7.66 72.73
CA HIS A 438 2.96 7.49 74.03
C HIS A 438 3.65 8.11 75.27
N LEU A 439 2.84 8.46 76.29
CA LEU A 439 2.87 8.09 77.74
C LEU A 439 2.02 9.12 78.58
N PRO A 440 1.70 8.95 79.90
CA PRO A 440 0.53 8.21 80.43
C PRO A 440 -0.35 8.98 81.48
N SER A 441 -1.57 8.46 81.71
CA SER A 441 -2.39 8.45 82.96
C SER A 441 -2.74 9.74 83.75
N GLU A 442 -4.05 10.08 83.73
CA GLU A 442 -5.03 10.58 84.76
C GLU A 442 -4.57 11.32 86.07
N PRO A 443 -5.39 12.19 86.75
CA PRO A 443 -6.87 12.10 86.91
C PRO A 443 -7.62 13.49 87.02
N PRO A 444 -8.81 13.67 87.63
CA PRO A 444 -10.01 14.24 86.98
C PRO A 444 -10.42 15.65 87.47
N THR A 445 -11.17 16.43 86.68
CA THR A 445 -11.95 17.61 87.14
C THR A 445 -12.92 18.14 86.04
N PRO A 446 -13.97 18.93 86.38
CA PRO A 446 -15.34 18.79 85.86
C PRO A 446 -15.63 19.50 84.51
N PRO A 447 -16.84 19.33 83.93
CA PRO A 447 -17.12 19.70 82.55
C PRO A 447 -17.20 21.21 82.40
N THR A 448 -16.24 21.78 81.68
CA THR A 448 -16.37 23.11 81.11
C THR A 448 -16.43 22.98 79.60
N LYS A 449 -17.08 23.96 78.96
CA LYS A 449 -17.53 24.00 77.55
C LYS A 449 -16.44 23.74 76.48
N THR A 450 -15.21 23.51 76.89
CA THR A 450 -14.08 23.04 76.08
C THR A 450 -14.14 21.54 75.78
N SER A 451 -14.80 20.71 76.61
CA SER A 451 -14.89 19.25 76.37
C SER A 451 -15.81 18.89 75.20
N ASP A 452 -16.85 19.67 74.96
CA ASP A 452 -17.77 19.44 73.84
C ASP A 452 -17.21 19.99 72.52
N ALA A 453 -16.43 21.07 72.57
CA ALA A 453 -15.65 21.55 71.42
C ALA A 453 -14.58 20.53 71.01
N LEU A 454 -13.80 20.00 71.97
CA LEU A 454 -12.82 18.95 71.69
C LEU A 454 -13.47 17.62 71.24
N ARG A 455 -14.67 17.29 71.73
CA ARG A 455 -15.44 16.14 71.20
C ARG A 455 -15.97 16.40 69.79
N ALA A 456 -16.34 17.63 69.46
CA ALA A 456 -16.75 18.00 68.11
C ALA A 456 -15.56 17.98 67.14
N ASP A 457 -14.41 18.49 67.57
CA ASP A 457 -13.16 18.45 66.81
C ASP A 457 -12.67 17.01 66.63
N LEU A 458 -12.70 16.19 67.68
CA LEU A 458 -12.38 14.76 67.58
C LEU A 458 -13.35 14.02 66.67
N LYS A 459 -14.65 14.34 66.71
CA LYS A 459 -15.62 13.78 65.75
C LYS A 459 -15.33 14.24 64.33
N SER A 460 -14.97 15.51 64.12
CA SER A 460 -14.59 16.07 62.82
C SER A 460 -13.34 15.39 62.26
N VAL A 461 -12.28 15.27 63.06
CA VAL A 461 -11.06 14.55 62.69
C VAL A 461 -11.37 13.09 62.40
N ASN A 462 -12.21 12.42 63.19
CA ASN A 462 -12.58 11.03 62.93
C ASN A 462 -13.38 10.89 61.63
N THR A 463 -14.26 11.84 61.32
CA THR A 463 -14.97 11.86 60.01
C THR A 463 -14.03 12.14 58.84
N GLN A 464 -12.99 12.95 59.02
CA GLN A 464 -11.95 13.18 58.00
C GLN A 464 -11.06 11.94 57.82
N LEU A 465 -10.75 11.24 58.90
CA LEU A 465 -9.98 10.00 58.86
C LEU A 465 -10.77 8.88 58.17
N ASP A 466 -12.08 8.80 58.42
CA ASP A 466 -12.97 7.88 57.73
C ASP A 466 -13.18 8.25 56.26
N SER A 467 -13.20 9.55 55.90
CA SER A 467 -13.26 9.96 54.51
C SER A 467 -11.95 9.66 53.76
N MET A 468 -10.79 9.89 54.38
CA MET A 468 -9.49 9.52 53.83
C MET A 468 -9.32 8.01 53.68
N LYS A 469 -9.80 7.21 54.64
CA LYS A 469 -9.83 5.74 54.52
C LYS A 469 -10.69 5.29 53.35
N LYS A 470 -11.88 5.88 53.16
CA LYS A 470 -12.75 5.58 52.01
C LYS A 470 -12.11 5.99 50.69
N GLN A 471 -11.42 7.12 50.64
CA GLN A 471 -10.67 7.56 49.46
C GLN A 471 -9.53 6.58 49.15
N TRP A 472 -8.75 6.19 50.16
CA TRP A 472 -7.67 5.22 50.00
C TRP A 472 -8.18 3.84 49.55
N GLU A 473 -9.30 3.36 50.11
CA GLU A 473 -9.93 2.13 49.65
C GLU A 473 -10.45 2.22 48.21
N HIS A 474 -10.92 3.40 47.79
CA HIS A 474 -11.35 3.65 46.42
C HIS A 474 -10.17 3.65 45.44
N GLU A 475 -9.09 4.37 45.77
CA GLU A 475 -7.85 4.40 44.98
C GLU A 475 -7.21 3.00 44.90
N ARG A 476 -7.17 2.26 46.01
CA ARG A 476 -6.68 0.88 46.02
C ARG A 476 -7.52 -0.03 45.11
N LYS A 477 -8.84 0.13 45.08
CA LYS A 477 -9.71 -0.62 44.16
C LYS A 477 -9.48 -0.22 42.71
N GLN A 478 -9.28 1.07 42.43
CA GLN A 478 -8.95 1.56 41.09
C GLN A 478 -7.62 0.97 40.61
N LEU A 479 -6.56 1.05 41.41
CA LEU A 479 -5.24 0.51 41.08
C LEU A 479 -5.26 -1.01 40.86
N LEU A 480 -6.03 -1.76 41.65
CA LEU A 480 -6.21 -3.20 41.43
C LEU A 480 -6.99 -3.50 40.14
N GLY A 481 -7.97 -2.66 39.79
CA GLY A 481 -8.68 -2.73 38.51
C GLY A 481 -7.74 -2.46 37.33
N GLU A 482 -6.92 -1.42 37.42
CA GLU A 482 -5.91 -1.09 36.41
C GLU A 482 -4.85 -2.19 36.28
N GLN A 483 -4.40 -2.77 37.39
CA GLN A 483 -3.47 -3.89 37.39
C GLN A 483 -4.05 -5.14 36.71
N ALA A 484 -5.35 -5.42 36.91
CA ALA A 484 -6.04 -6.50 36.21
C ALA A 484 -6.13 -6.24 34.70
N VAL A 485 -6.47 -5.01 34.30
CA VAL A 485 -6.51 -4.60 32.89
C VAL A 485 -5.12 -4.72 32.24
N LEU A 486 -4.07 -4.30 32.94
CA LEU A 486 -2.69 -4.42 32.46
C LEU A 486 -2.23 -5.88 32.38
N GLN A 487 -2.60 -6.74 33.34
CA GLN A 487 -2.33 -8.17 33.25
C GLN A 487 -3.06 -8.82 32.07
N ASP A 488 -4.30 -8.45 31.80
CA ASP A 488 -5.05 -8.97 30.66
C ASP A 488 -4.49 -8.45 29.33
N ALA A 489 -4.06 -7.18 29.27
CA ALA A 489 -3.35 -6.65 28.11
C ALA A 489 -2.02 -7.38 27.87
N ALA A 490 -1.25 -7.65 28.94
CA ALA A 490 0.00 -8.40 28.86
C ALA A 490 -0.23 -9.85 28.40
N LYS A 491 -1.27 -10.53 28.90
CA LYS A 491 -1.64 -11.88 28.45
C LYS A 491 -2.05 -11.88 26.97
N ARG A 492 -2.86 -10.92 26.52
CA ARG A 492 -3.24 -10.79 25.10
C ARG A 492 -2.03 -10.58 24.20
N LEU A 493 -1.10 -9.74 24.61
CA LEU A 493 0.11 -9.46 23.85
C LEU A 493 1.04 -10.69 23.81
N ASN A 494 1.14 -11.45 24.90
CA ASN A 494 1.87 -12.72 24.92
C ASN A 494 1.26 -13.76 23.99
N VAL A 495 -0.06 -13.85 23.91
CA VAL A 495 -0.76 -14.75 22.96
C VAL A 495 -0.45 -14.34 21.51
N GLN A 496 -0.50 -13.04 21.19
CA GLN A 496 -0.14 -12.54 19.85
C GLN A 496 1.32 -12.79 19.47
N VAL A 497 2.24 -12.69 20.43
CA VAL A 497 3.65 -13.03 20.21
C VAL A 497 3.83 -14.53 20.00
N GLN A 498 3.10 -15.38 20.73
CA GLN A 498 3.14 -16.82 20.54
C GLN A 498 2.58 -17.25 19.18
N THR A 499 1.47 -16.66 18.71
CA THR A 499 0.93 -16.95 17.38
C THR A 499 1.91 -16.51 16.28
N ALA A 500 2.49 -15.31 16.38
CA ALA A 500 3.51 -14.85 15.42
C ALA A 500 4.78 -15.72 15.42
N GLN A 501 5.17 -16.27 16.59
CA GLN A 501 6.27 -17.24 16.68
C GLN A 501 5.92 -18.60 16.08
N GLN A 502 4.67 -19.05 16.19
CA GLN A 502 4.20 -20.27 15.53
C GLN A 502 4.21 -20.08 14.00
N ASP A 503 3.76 -18.93 13.51
CA ASP A 503 3.80 -18.60 12.08
C ASP A 503 5.24 -18.56 11.54
N ALA A 504 6.18 -18.02 12.33
CA ALA A 504 7.60 -18.05 11.98
C ALA A 504 8.21 -19.47 11.97
N LYS A 505 7.70 -20.39 12.80
CA LYS A 505 8.12 -21.80 12.78
C LYS A 505 7.62 -22.54 11.54
N ILE A 506 6.41 -22.24 11.07
CA ILE A 506 5.85 -22.80 9.84
C ILE A 506 6.71 -22.39 8.62
N LYS A 507 7.23 -21.15 8.61
CA LYS A 507 8.18 -20.66 7.58
C LYS A 507 9.47 -21.49 7.50
N GLY A 508 10.01 -21.89 8.65
CA GLY A 508 11.18 -22.79 8.69
C GLY A 508 10.84 -24.23 8.29
N GLY A 509 9.59 -24.66 8.50
CA GLY A 509 9.08 -25.98 8.15
C GLY A 509 9.11 -26.23 6.63
N ASN A 510 8.48 -25.34 5.85
CA ASN A 510 8.40 -25.48 4.40
C ASN A 510 9.78 -25.42 3.72
N GLN A 511 10.66 -24.54 4.18
CA GLN A 511 12.04 -24.49 3.69
C GLN A 511 12.82 -25.77 4.04
N GLY A 512 12.65 -26.27 5.27
CA GLY A 512 13.28 -27.52 5.71
C GLY A 512 12.72 -28.77 5.03
N GLU A 513 11.47 -28.75 4.56
CA GLU A 513 10.86 -29.80 3.73
C GLU A 513 11.38 -29.75 2.29
N LEU A 514 11.49 -28.55 1.72
CA LEU A 514 12.11 -28.34 0.41
C LEU A 514 13.55 -28.87 0.37
N ASP A 515 14.34 -28.59 1.41
CA ASP A 515 15.73 -29.08 1.50
C ASP A 515 15.82 -30.59 1.76
N ARG A 516 14.80 -31.19 2.37
CA ARG A 516 14.69 -32.66 2.51
C ARG A 516 14.32 -33.30 1.17
N ALA A 517 13.36 -32.74 0.44
CA ALA A 517 12.97 -33.22 -0.88
C ALA A 517 14.13 -33.13 -1.89
N LYS A 518 14.87 -32.02 -1.92
CA LYS A 518 16.07 -31.87 -2.76
C LYS A 518 17.14 -32.94 -2.50
N ARG A 519 17.38 -33.28 -1.23
CA ARG A 519 18.31 -34.36 -0.86
C ARG A 519 17.84 -35.72 -1.37
N MET A 520 16.55 -36.01 -1.18
CA MET A 520 15.96 -37.27 -1.65
C MET A 520 15.99 -37.39 -3.18
N ILE A 521 15.81 -36.29 -3.93
CA ILE A 521 15.97 -36.28 -5.39
C ILE A 521 17.41 -36.59 -5.78
N ALA A 522 18.39 -35.96 -5.14
CA ALA A 522 19.80 -36.23 -5.41
C ALA A 522 20.15 -37.72 -5.18
N ASP A 523 19.60 -38.33 -4.12
CA ASP A 523 19.76 -39.76 -3.84
C ASP A 523 19.09 -40.63 -4.92
N LEU A 524 17.85 -40.32 -5.32
CA LEU A 524 17.13 -41.03 -6.38
C LEU A 524 17.81 -40.88 -7.76
N GLU A 525 18.38 -39.72 -8.07
CA GLU A 525 19.15 -39.48 -9.29
C GLU A 525 20.43 -40.32 -9.32
N ALA A 526 21.15 -40.41 -8.19
CA ALA A 526 22.31 -41.27 -8.05
C ALA A 526 21.93 -42.75 -8.24
N GLU A 527 20.84 -43.21 -7.64
CA GLU A 527 20.32 -44.57 -7.84
C GLU A 527 19.87 -44.84 -9.29
N LEU A 528 19.21 -43.88 -9.93
CA LEU A 528 18.83 -43.99 -11.34
C LEU A 528 20.05 -44.07 -12.26
N GLN A 529 21.14 -43.35 -11.93
CA GLN A 529 22.40 -43.46 -12.66
C GLN A 529 23.04 -44.84 -12.49
N THR A 530 23.07 -45.39 -11.27
CA THR A 530 23.62 -46.73 -11.04
C THR A 530 22.79 -47.81 -11.75
N GLU A 531 21.45 -47.74 -11.71
CA GLU A 531 20.60 -48.67 -12.46
C GLU A 531 20.73 -48.53 -13.97
N ARG A 532 20.86 -47.31 -14.51
CA ARG A 532 21.14 -47.11 -15.95
C ARG A 532 22.44 -47.77 -16.35
N SER A 533 23.48 -47.67 -15.52
CA SER A 533 24.76 -48.35 -15.77
C SER A 533 24.60 -49.87 -15.73
N ARG A 534 23.84 -50.40 -14.76
CA ARG A 534 23.53 -51.83 -14.63
C ARG A 534 22.74 -52.35 -15.83
N LEU A 535 21.68 -51.66 -16.25
CA LEU A 535 20.88 -52.02 -17.42
C LEU A 535 21.75 -52.09 -18.69
N ARG A 536 22.65 -51.11 -18.91
CA ARG A 536 23.61 -51.16 -20.03
C ARG A 536 24.48 -52.40 -19.98
N THR A 537 25.03 -52.75 -18.80
CA THR A 537 25.85 -53.96 -18.66
C THR A 537 25.06 -55.25 -18.92
N LEU A 538 23.83 -55.36 -18.38
CA LEU A 538 22.94 -56.50 -18.62
C LEU A 538 22.57 -56.63 -20.09
N THR A 539 22.28 -55.52 -20.79
CA THR A 539 22.00 -55.54 -22.24
C THR A 539 23.23 -56.00 -23.04
N THR A 540 24.44 -55.59 -22.66
CA THR A 540 25.66 -56.05 -23.34
C THR A 540 25.91 -57.55 -23.10
N GLU A 541 25.70 -58.03 -21.88
CA GLU A 541 25.83 -59.46 -21.55
C GLU A 541 24.74 -60.30 -22.24
N GLN A 542 23.49 -59.81 -22.29
CA GLN A 542 22.41 -60.47 -23.02
C GLN A 542 22.74 -60.62 -24.50
N LYS A 543 23.25 -59.56 -25.15
CA LYS A 543 23.70 -59.63 -26.55
C LYS A 543 24.86 -60.61 -26.73
N ARG A 544 25.81 -60.66 -25.79
CA ARG A 544 26.94 -61.59 -25.83
C ARG A 544 26.49 -63.04 -25.71
N VAL A 545 25.65 -63.36 -24.73
CA VAL A 545 25.12 -64.71 -24.50
C VAL A 545 24.20 -65.14 -25.65
N GLN A 546 23.43 -64.22 -26.23
CA GLN A 546 22.61 -64.51 -27.41
C GLN A 546 23.47 -64.92 -28.62
N ARG A 547 24.57 -64.20 -28.89
CA ARG A 547 25.52 -64.61 -29.95
C ARG A 547 26.10 -66.00 -29.70
N GLN A 548 26.53 -66.28 -28.46
CA GLN A 548 27.04 -67.60 -28.09
C GLN A 548 25.98 -68.70 -28.27
N LYS A 549 24.71 -68.40 -27.99
CA LYS A 549 23.59 -69.32 -28.21
C LYS A 549 23.43 -69.63 -29.69
N ASP A 550 23.44 -68.61 -30.53
CA ASP A 550 23.27 -68.74 -31.98
C ASP A 550 24.46 -69.49 -32.62
N ASP A 551 25.69 -69.26 -32.13
CA ASP A 551 26.89 -69.98 -32.55
C ASP A 551 26.79 -71.49 -32.23
N VAL A 552 26.39 -71.84 -31.00
CA VAL A 552 26.22 -73.24 -30.59
C VAL A 552 25.05 -73.90 -31.33
N LEU A 553 23.96 -73.17 -31.59
CA LEU A 553 22.84 -73.66 -32.40
C LEU A 553 23.28 -73.98 -33.83
N THR A 554 24.11 -73.11 -34.42
CA THR A 554 24.68 -73.34 -35.76
C THR A 554 25.60 -74.57 -35.77
N GLN A 555 26.40 -74.78 -34.72
CA GLN A 555 27.22 -75.99 -34.57
C GLN A 555 26.36 -77.26 -34.42
N LEU A 556 25.28 -77.19 -33.65
CA LEU A 556 24.28 -78.25 -33.50
C LEU A 556 23.72 -78.68 -34.86
N GLN A 557 23.22 -77.73 -35.65
CA GLN A 557 22.68 -77.98 -36.99
C GLN A 557 23.72 -78.59 -37.94
N ARG A 558 24.99 -78.16 -37.86
CA ARG A 558 26.08 -78.78 -38.63
C ARG A 558 26.29 -80.24 -38.24
N THR A 559 26.43 -80.53 -36.94
CA THR A 559 26.59 -81.92 -36.46
C THR A 559 25.40 -82.81 -36.81
N GLU A 560 24.17 -82.28 -36.78
CA GLU A 560 22.98 -83.00 -37.24
C GLU A 560 23.06 -83.36 -38.72
N SER A 561 23.46 -82.40 -39.56
CA SER A 561 23.63 -82.63 -41.00
C SER A 561 24.76 -83.64 -41.30
N ASP A 562 25.87 -83.58 -40.56
CA ASP A 562 26.99 -84.51 -40.71
C ASP A 562 26.59 -85.92 -40.27
N MET A 563 25.86 -86.06 -39.16
CA MET A 563 25.30 -87.35 -38.73
C MET A 563 24.35 -87.95 -39.79
N GLU A 564 23.52 -87.12 -40.44
CA GLU A 564 22.63 -87.57 -41.50
C GLU A 564 23.39 -88.00 -42.76
N ASN A 565 24.46 -87.28 -43.11
CA ASN A 565 25.35 -87.63 -44.22
C ASN A 565 26.08 -88.97 -43.96
N VAL A 566 26.67 -89.16 -42.78
CA VAL A 566 27.31 -90.42 -42.38
C VAL A 566 26.30 -91.58 -42.37
N LYS A 567 25.06 -91.34 -41.91
CA LYS A 567 23.97 -92.33 -41.97
C LYS A 567 23.62 -92.71 -43.40
N LYS A 568 23.52 -91.73 -44.32
CA LYS A 568 23.26 -91.97 -45.74
C LYS A 568 24.40 -92.76 -46.40
N GLN A 569 25.65 -92.41 -46.12
CA GLN A 569 26.83 -93.14 -46.64
C GLN A 569 26.87 -94.58 -46.11
N ALA A 570 26.65 -94.79 -44.81
CA ALA A 570 26.61 -96.13 -44.23
C ALA A 570 25.47 -96.99 -44.81
N GLN A 571 24.32 -96.38 -45.15
CA GLN A 571 23.23 -97.07 -45.83
C GLN A 571 23.57 -97.43 -47.29
N ARG A 572 24.32 -96.58 -48.01
CA ARG A 572 24.80 -96.87 -49.37
C ARG A 572 25.73 -98.08 -49.38
N PHE A 573 26.78 -98.07 -48.57
CA PHE A 573 27.72 -99.20 -48.46
C PHE A 573 27.05 -100.50 -47.98
N LYS A 574 26.03 -100.41 -47.11
CA LYS A 574 25.23 -101.59 -46.72
C LYS A 574 24.45 -102.19 -47.89
N LYS A 575 23.86 -101.35 -48.76
CA LYS A 575 23.16 -101.82 -49.96
C LYS A 575 24.14 -102.41 -50.97
N GLU A 576 25.26 -101.73 -51.20
CA GLU A 576 26.34 -102.24 -52.05
C GLU A 576 26.87 -103.60 -51.54
N ASN A 577 27.05 -103.77 -50.22
CA ASN A 577 27.41 -105.07 -49.65
C ASN A 577 26.34 -106.15 -49.80
N GLN A 578 25.06 -105.80 -49.76
CA GLN A 578 23.97 -106.75 -50.04
C GLN A 578 23.98 -107.18 -51.50
N GLU A 579 24.18 -106.23 -52.43
CA GLU A 579 24.30 -106.50 -53.87
C GLU A 579 25.54 -107.36 -54.17
N LEU A 580 26.70 -107.01 -53.63
CA LEU A 580 27.94 -107.79 -53.77
C LEU A 580 27.81 -109.19 -53.13
N GLY A 581 27.10 -109.32 -52.02
CA GLY A 581 26.81 -110.62 -51.39
C GLY A 581 25.97 -111.53 -52.28
N LEU A 582 24.92 -110.98 -52.91
CA LEU A 582 24.12 -111.71 -53.91
C LEU A 582 24.96 -112.08 -55.15
N GLU A 583 25.86 -111.20 -55.60
CA GLU A 583 26.80 -111.51 -56.70
C GLU A 583 27.83 -112.59 -56.33
N LEU A 584 28.20 -112.69 -55.05
CA LEU A 584 29.10 -113.70 -54.50
C LEU A 584 28.42 -115.08 -54.45
N GLU A 585 27.17 -115.14 -53.98
CA GLU A 585 26.34 -116.35 -53.97
C GLU A 585 26.10 -116.89 -55.40
N GLY A 586 26.03 -116.01 -56.41
CA GLY A 586 25.87 -116.39 -57.82
C GLY A 586 27.15 -116.80 -58.57
N ASN A 587 28.35 -116.61 -58.01
CA ASN A 587 29.65 -116.81 -58.69
C ASN A 587 30.53 -117.92 -58.08
N THR A 588 29.93 -118.92 -57.42
CA THR A 588 30.66 -120.03 -56.76
C THR A 588 31.58 -120.82 -57.68
N ASP A 589 31.36 -120.77 -58.99
CA ASP A 589 32.09 -121.57 -59.99
C ASP A 589 33.39 -120.90 -60.50
N ALA A 590 33.66 -119.64 -60.14
CA ALA A 590 34.82 -118.86 -60.59
C ALA A 590 35.63 -118.26 -59.43
N GLU A 591 36.50 -119.07 -58.82
CA GLU A 591 37.27 -118.74 -57.60
C GLU A 591 37.98 -117.38 -57.61
N GLN A 592 38.56 -116.96 -58.73
CA GLN A 592 39.28 -115.69 -58.83
C GLN A 592 38.34 -114.47 -58.72
N ARG A 593 37.12 -114.59 -59.27
CA ARG A 593 36.11 -113.53 -59.21
C ARG A 593 35.46 -113.48 -57.83
N ALA A 594 35.26 -114.63 -57.19
CA ALA A 594 34.80 -114.72 -55.80
C ALA A 594 35.77 -114.00 -54.85
N ARG A 595 37.08 -114.24 -54.93
CA ARG A 595 38.09 -113.56 -54.07
C ARG A 595 38.08 -112.03 -54.22
N LEU A 596 37.96 -111.52 -55.45
CA LEU A 596 37.87 -110.06 -55.67
C LEU A 596 36.59 -109.45 -55.11
N LEU A 597 35.48 -110.19 -55.11
CA LEU A 597 34.23 -109.74 -54.48
C LEU A 597 34.33 -109.83 -52.95
N GLU A 598 34.99 -110.87 -52.41
CA GLU A 598 35.27 -111.00 -50.97
C GLU A 598 36.14 -109.86 -50.44
N ASP A 599 37.21 -109.51 -51.16
CA ASP A 599 38.08 -108.38 -50.80
C ASP A 599 37.28 -107.06 -50.78
N LYS A 600 36.41 -106.82 -51.77
CA LYS A 600 35.54 -105.62 -51.80
C LYS A 600 34.50 -105.61 -50.68
N VAL A 601 33.92 -106.76 -50.35
CA VAL A 601 32.98 -106.88 -49.21
C VAL A 601 33.73 -106.61 -47.90
N ALA A 602 34.96 -107.13 -47.75
CA ALA A 602 35.81 -106.85 -46.60
C ALA A 602 36.17 -105.35 -46.49
N GLU A 603 36.54 -104.71 -47.60
CA GLU A 603 36.80 -103.26 -47.66
C GLU A 603 35.56 -102.45 -47.27
N ASN A 604 34.39 -102.78 -47.82
CA ASN A 604 33.12 -102.14 -47.50
C ASN A 604 32.68 -102.37 -46.05
N THR A 605 32.94 -103.54 -45.46
CA THR A 605 32.70 -103.74 -44.03
C THR A 605 33.63 -102.90 -43.17
N GLY A 606 34.89 -102.75 -43.56
CA GLY A 606 35.85 -101.83 -42.92
C GLY A 606 35.41 -100.37 -42.95
N THR A 607 34.93 -99.89 -44.10
CA THR A 607 34.39 -98.51 -44.22
C THR A 607 33.10 -98.31 -43.44
N ILE A 608 32.20 -99.30 -43.39
CA ILE A 608 31.00 -99.26 -42.54
C ILE A 608 31.39 -99.16 -41.06
N GLU A 609 32.42 -99.86 -40.61
CA GLU A 609 32.90 -99.80 -39.23
C GLU A 609 33.51 -98.43 -38.90
N GLN A 610 34.26 -97.84 -39.84
CA GLN A 610 34.76 -96.46 -39.73
C GLN A 610 33.61 -95.45 -39.63
N LEU A 611 32.60 -95.52 -40.50
CA LEU A 611 31.41 -94.67 -40.46
C LEU A 611 30.59 -94.85 -39.17
N ARG A 612 30.59 -96.06 -38.58
CA ARG A 612 29.99 -96.31 -37.25
C ARG A 612 30.75 -95.58 -36.15
N GLN A 613 32.09 -95.60 -36.19
CA GLN A 613 32.94 -94.88 -35.24
C GLN A 613 32.78 -93.37 -35.39
N GLU A 614 32.80 -92.83 -36.62
CA GLU A 614 32.55 -91.41 -36.90
C GLU A 614 31.16 -90.99 -36.42
N ARG A 615 30.12 -91.80 -36.68
CA ARG A 615 28.77 -91.55 -36.15
C ARG A 615 28.75 -91.53 -34.63
N ALA A 616 29.49 -92.43 -33.96
CA ALA A 616 29.55 -92.45 -32.50
C ALA A 616 30.19 -91.17 -31.95
N LEU A 617 31.27 -90.68 -32.57
CA LEU A 617 31.92 -89.41 -32.22
C LEU A 617 31.00 -88.20 -32.47
N LEU A 618 30.32 -88.16 -33.62
CA LEU A 618 29.35 -87.08 -33.91
C LEU A 618 28.17 -87.08 -32.93
N VAL A 619 27.73 -88.25 -32.46
CA VAL A 619 26.68 -88.35 -31.43
C VAL A 619 27.17 -87.83 -30.07
N THR A 620 28.42 -88.08 -29.68
CA THR A 620 28.97 -87.51 -28.45
C THR A 620 29.10 -85.99 -28.54
N ASP A 621 29.62 -85.48 -29.67
CA ASP A 621 29.76 -84.05 -29.91
C ASP A 621 28.40 -83.34 -29.93
N HIS A 622 27.40 -83.96 -30.57
CA HIS A 622 26.02 -83.45 -30.60
C HIS A 622 25.42 -83.38 -29.19
N LYS A 623 25.60 -84.41 -28.36
CA LYS A 623 25.15 -84.39 -26.95
C LYS A 623 25.86 -83.31 -26.13
N GLU A 624 27.16 -83.12 -26.33
CA GLU A 624 27.90 -82.05 -25.67
C GLU A 624 27.41 -80.66 -26.08
N LEU A 625 27.19 -80.43 -27.38
CA LEU A 625 26.63 -79.19 -27.89
C LEU A 625 25.22 -78.94 -27.37
N GLN A 626 24.36 -79.96 -27.30
CA GLN A 626 23.03 -79.88 -26.71
C GLN A 626 23.08 -79.45 -25.24
N HIS A 627 24.01 -80.01 -24.46
CA HIS A 627 24.21 -79.61 -23.07
C HIS A 627 24.77 -78.19 -22.92
N ARG A 628 25.67 -77.77 -23.81
CA ARG A 628 26.16 -76.37 -23.86
C ARG A 628 25.02 -75.41 -24.23
N PHE A 629 24.18 -75.78 -25.19
CA PHE A 629 23.01 -75.01 -25.61
C PHE A 629 22.00 -74.83 -24.48
N SER A 630 21.71 -75.88 -23.69
CA SER A 630 20.81 -75.77 -22.54
C SER A 630 21.37 -74.82 -21.47
N LYS A 631 22.66 -74.97 -21.12
CA LYS A 631 23.34 -74.07 -20.16
C LYS A 631 23.35 -72.60 -20.62
N ILE A 632 23.63 -72.35 -21.90
CA ILE A 632 23.63 -70.98 -22.45
C ILE A 632 22.19 -70.43 -22.49
N SER A 633 21.21 -71.25 -22.83
CA SER A 633 19.80 -70.85 -22.85
C SER A 633 19.28 -70.50 -21.45
N GLU A 634 19.64 -71.27 -20.43
CA GLU A 634 19.35 -70.94 -19.02
C GLU A 634 19.98 -69.62 -18.59
N ARG A 635 21.26 -69.39 -18.93
CA ARG A 635 21.94 -68.11 -18.67
C ARG A 635 21.24 -66.96 -19.39
N ALA A 636 20.82 -67.14 -20.64
CA ALA A 636 20.11 -66.14 -21.42
C ALA A 636 18.73 -65.81 -20.82
N ASN A 637 18.03 -66.80 -20.26
CA ASN A 637 16.75 -66.60 -19.57
C ASN A 637 16.95 -65.87 -18.23
N LYS A 638 17.98 -66.23 -17.45
CA LYS A 638 18.34 -65.54 -16.20
C LYS A 638 18.68 -64.06 -16.43
N LEU A 639 19.52 -63.77 -17.43
CA LEU A 639 19.84 -62.39 -17.80
C LEU A 639 18.60 -61.61 -18.28
N ARG A 640 17.67 -62.27 -18.98
CA ARG A 640 16.39 -61.65 -19.36
C ARG A 640 15.52 -61.31 -18.14
N SER A 641 15.41 -62.20 -17.16
CA SER A 641 14.68 -61.92 -15.92
C SER A 641 15.33 -60.82 -15.08
N GLU A 642 16.67 -60.80 -14.99
CA GLU A 642 17.41 -59.75 -14.28
C GLU A 642 17.31 -58.39 -14.98
N HIS A 643 17.29 -58.37 -16.32
CA HIS A 643 17.06 -57.16 -17.09
C HIS A 643 15.65 -56.63 -16.88
N ALA A 644 14.64 -57.51 -16.91
CA ALA A 644 13.24 -57.13 -16.65
C ALA A 644 13.05 -56.57 -15.23
N SER A 645 13.63 -57.20 -14.20
CA SER A 645 13.51 -56.72 -12.81
C SER A 645 14.29 -55.42 -12.57
N SER A 646 15.46 -55.25 -13.20
CA SER A 646 16.21 -53.98 -13.13
C SER A 646 15.48 -52.87 -13.89
N GLN A 647 14.77 -53.20 -14.98
CA GLN A 647 13.99 -52.25 -15.76
C GLN A 647 12.78 -51.76 -14.96
N THR A 648 12.00 -52.67 -14.35
CA THR A 648 10.86 -52.25 -13.51
C THR A 648 11.32 -51.43 -12.29
N SER A 649 12.46 -51.77 -11.69
CA SER A 649 13.04 -50.98 -10.60
C SER A 649 13.50 -49.58 -11.06
N HIS A 650 14.05 -49.47 -12.28
CA HIS A 650 14.41 -48.18 -12.88
C HIS A 650 13.17 -47.31 -13.13
N ASP A 651 12.10 -47.90 -13.68
CA ASP A 651 10.86 -47.18 -13.98
C ASP A 651 10.15 -46.74 -12.68
N GLN A 652 10.15 -47.57 -11.63
CA GLN A 652 9.63 -47.19 -10.30
C GLN A 652 10.37 -46.01 -9.68
N ARG A 653 11.71 -46.01 -9.73
CA ARG A 653 12.52 -44.90 -9.22
C ARG A 653 12.32 -43.62 -10.03
N ARG A 654 12.13 -43.74 -11.34
CA ARG A 654 11.82 -42.61 -12.22
C ARG A 654 10.47 -42.00 -11.83
N HIS A 655 9.44 -42.83 -11.65
CA HIS A 655 8.13 -42.36 -11.20
C HIS A 655 8.20 -41.68 -9.82
N GLN A 656 8.97 -42.23 -8.87
CA GLN A 656 9.19 -41.59 -7.56
C GLN A 656 9.87 -40.23 -7.69
N LEU A 657 10.85 -40.08 -8.59
CA LEU A 657 11.50 -38.80 -8.85
C LEU A 657 10.52 -37.79 -9.43
N ASP A 658 9.67 -38.20 -10.39
CA ASP A 658 8.65 -37.34 -10.98
C ASP A 658 7.66 -36.82 -9.92
N ILE A 659 7.23 -37.69 -8.98
CA ILE A 659 6.39 -37.28 -7.84
C ILE A 659 7.10 -36.25 -6.95
N ARG A 660 8.39 -36.48 -6.60
CA ARG A 660 9.15 -35.55 -5.75
C ARG A 660 9.40 -34.20 -6.42
N LEU A 661 9.52 -34.17 -7.75
CA LEU A 661 9.62 -32.90 -8.49
C LEU A 661 8.33 -32.09 -8.39
N VAL A 662 7.17 -32.73 -8.53
CA VAL A 662 5.86 -32.07 -8.36
C VAL A 662 5.72 -31.53 -6.93
N GLU A 663 6.07 -32.31 -5.91
CA GLU A 663 6.04 -31.86 -4.51
C GLU A 663 6.95 -30.64 -4.28
N ILE A 664 8.13 -30.59 -4.90
CA ILE A 664 9.02 -29.42 -4.82
C ILE A 664 8.37 -28.19 -5.45
N ASP A 665 7.73 -28.34 -6.60
CA ASP A 665 7.09 -27.21 -7.28
C ASP A 665 5.84 -26.72 -6.54
N ASP A 666 5.13 -27.61 -5.85
CA ASP A 666 4.05 -27.24 -4.92
C ASP A 666 4.60 -26.49 -3.69
N LEU A 667 5.68 -26.99 -3.07
CA LEU A 667 6.35 -26.31 -1.95
C LEU A 667 6.91 -24.94 -2.35
N ARG A 668 7.46 -24.81 -3.56
CA ARG A 668 7.91 -23.53 -4.12
C ARG A 668 6.75 -22.57 -4.34
N ARG A 669 5.63 -23.03 -4.91
CA ARG A 669 4.42 -22.23 -5.08
C ARG A 669 3.87 -21.77 -3.74
N ALA A 670 3.83 -22.65 -2.73
CA ALA A 670 3.42 -22.30 -1.37
C ALA A 670 4.35 -21.26 -0.73
N LEU A 671 5.67 -21.40 -0.88
CA LEU A 671 6.63 -20.40 -0.39
C LEU A 671 6.50 -19.05 -1.11
N SER A 672 6.26 -19.05 -2.43
CA SER A 672 5.99 -17.83 -3.20
C SER A 672 4.71 -17.16 -2.75
N HIS A 673 3.61 -17.92 -2.61
CA HIS A 673 2.33 -17.40 -2.15
C HIS A 673 2.45 -16.77 -0.75
N GLN A 674 3.15 -17.44 0.17
CA GLN A 674 3.42 -16.91 1.50
C GLN A 674 4.29 -15.64 1.46
N SER A 675 5.25 -15.56 0.55
CA SER A 675 6.06 -14.35 0.33
C SER A 675 5.19 -13.19 -0.16
N ASP A 676 4.30 -13.43 -1.13
CA ASP A 676 3.37 -12.44 -1.65
C ASP A 676 2.38 -11.97 -0.59
N GLU A 677 1.85 -12.88 0.24
CA GLU A 677 0.99 -12.54 1.38
C GLU A 677 1.72 -11.68 2.41
N LEU A 678 2.98 -11.98 2.72
CA LEU A 678 3.78 -11.15 3.63
C LEU A 678 4.03 -9.77 3.04
N GLN A 679 4.32 -9.68 1.74
CA GLN A 679 4.52 -8.40 1.05
C GLN A 679 3.23 -7.57 1.07
N ARG A 680 2.07 -8.17 0.77
CA ARG A 680 0.76 -7.50 0.87
C ARG A 680 0.49 -6.99 2.29
N ALA A 681 0.78 -7.81 3.32
CA ALA A 681 0.61 -7.41 4.71
C ALA A 681 1.57 -6.26 5.11
N GLU A 682 2.80 -6.25 4.59
CA GLU A 682 3.74 -5.15 4.79
C GLU A 682 3.29 -3.87 4.09
N ASP A 683 2.78 -3.96 2.87
CA ASP A 683 2.21 -2.84 2.12
C ASP A 683 0.97 -2.26 2.81
N GLU A 684 0.08 -3.11 3.32
CA GLU A 684 -1.06 -2.69 4.14
C GLU A 684 -0.60 -2.01 5.43
N LYS A 685 0.42 -2.54 6.12
CA LYS A 685 0.99 -1.91 7.31
C LYS A 685 1.59 -0.54 6.98
N ASN A 686 2.28 -0.41 5.85
CA ASN A 686 2.83 0.86 5.37
C ASN A 686 1.71 1.86 5.02
N ARG A 687 0.64 1.39 4.38
CA ARG A 687 -0.57 2.18 4.10
C ARG A 687 -1.22 2.65 5.40
N LEU A 688 -1.42 1.76 6.38
CA LEU A 688 -1.96 2.11 7.70
C LEU A 688 -1.03 3.08 8.45
N ALA A 689 0.29 2.91 8.36
CA ALA A 689 1.24 3.85 8.94
C ALA A 689 1.12 5.23 8.29
N SER A 690 1.02 5.32 6.96
CA SER A 690 0.81 6.57 6.25
C SER A 690 -0.51 7.24 6.66
N GLN A 691 -1.60 6.47 6.77
CA GLN A 691 -2.89 6.96 7.25
C GLN A 691 -2.80 7.46 8.70
N LYS A 692 -2.14 6.72 9.59
CA LYS A 692 -1.87 7.16 10.97
C LYS A 692 -1.07 8.47 11.01
N THR A 693 -0.07 8.64 10.15
CA THR A 693 0.67 9.92 10.08
C THR A 693 -0.19 11.07 9.56
N ASN A 694 -1.08 10.82 8.60
CA ASN A 694 -2.00 11.84 8.09
C ASN A 694 -3.03 12.22 9.15
N VAL A 695 -3.60 11.25 9.87
CA VAL A 695 -4.50 11.50 11.01
C VAL A 695 -3.77 12.26 12.12
N ALA A 696 -2.51 11.93 12.42
CA ALA A 696 -1.72 12.68 13.40
C ALA A 696 -1.50 14.14 12.96
N LYS A 697 -1.27 14.39 11.66
CA LYS A 697 -1.17 15.75 11.10
C LYS A 697 -2.49 16.52 11.20
N THR A 698 -3.63 15.89 10.91
CA THR A 698 -4.93 16.55 11.03
C THR A 698 -5.29 16.84 12.48
N VAL A 699 -5.01 15.91 13.40
CA VAL A 699 -5.18 16.14 14.84
C VAL A 699 -4.30 17.31 15.31
N ALA A 700 -3.02 17.35 14.91
CA ALA A 700 -2.14 18.46 15.28
C ALA A 700 -2.61 19.81 14.71
N ALA A 701 -3.17 19.83 13.49
CA ALA A 701 -3.77 21.04 12.91
C ALA A 701 -5.01 21.49 13.70
N LEU A 702 -5.89 20.55 14.05
CA LEU A 702 -7.08 20.84 14.87
C LEU A 702 -6.69 21.31 16.28
N GLU A 703 -5.66 20.74 16.89
CA GLU A 703 -5.13 21.20 18.17
C GLU A 703 -4.56 22.63 18.07
N ALA A 704 -3.85 22.95 17.00
CA ALA A 704 -3.35 24.31 16.75
C ALA A 704 -4.49 25.31 16.57
N ASP A 705 -5.55 24.94 15.85
CA ASP A 705 -6.75 25.75 15.69
C ASP A 705 -7.50 25.93 17.01
N LEU A 706 -7.68 24.88 17.81
CA LEU A 706 -8.27 24.98 19.14
C LEU A 706 -7.45 25.89 20.06
N GLN A 707 -6.12 25.80 20.01
CA GLN A 707 -5.25 26.70 20.76
C GLN A 707 -5.39 28.15 20.28
N ARG A 708 -5.53 28.38 18.96
CA ARG A 708 -5.76 29.72 18.41
C ARG A 708 -7.11 30.28 18.86
N VAL A 709 -8.18 29.52 18.74
CA VAL A 709 -9.53 29.90 19.20
C VAL A 709 -9.51 30.20 20.70
N ARG A 710 -8.80 29.40 21.50
CA ARG A 710 -8.62 29.68 22.93
C ARG A 710 -7.91 31.02 23.17
N ARG A 711 -6.82 31.32 22.45
CA ARG A 711 -6.12 32.61 22.57
C ARG A 711 -7.00 33.78 22.16
N ASP A 712 -7.78 33.62 21.09
CA ASP A 712 -8.72 34.64 20.61
C ASP A 712 -9.84 34.87 21.64
N ALA A 713 -10.39 33.81 22.24
CA ALA A 713 -11.36 33.91 23.32
C ALA A 713 -10.78 34.60 24.57
N GLU A 714 -9.53 34.28 24.94
CA GLU A 714 -8.81 34.96 26.02
C GLU A 714 -8.51 36.44 25.70
N ALA A 715 -8.27 36.78 24.44
CA ALA A 715 -8.13 38.17 23.98
C ALA A 715 -9.47 38.92 24.08
N PHE A 716 -10.56 38.36 23.53
CA PHE A 716 -11.90 38.93 23.67
C PHE A 716 -12.33 39.10 25.14
N GLY A 717 -11.96 38.13 25.99
CA GLY A 717 -12.19 38.23 27.44
C GLY A 717 -11.45 39.41 28.09
N ARG A 718 -10.23 39.74 27.62
CA ARG A 718 -9.49 40.92 28.09
C ARG A 718 -10.10 42.22 27.57
N ASP A 719 -10.50 42.26 26.30
CA ASP A 719 -11.13 43.43 25.70
C ASP A 719 -12.47 43.76 26.37
N LEU A 720 -13.30 42.74 26.65
CA LEU A 720 -14.54 42.92 27.40
C LEU A 720 -14.29 43.44 28.82
N LYS A 721 -13.22 43.01 29.49
CA LYS A 721 -12.84 43.56 30.80
C LYS A 721 -12.41 45.02 30.68
N HIS A 722 -11.64 45.37 29.65
CA HIS A 722 -11.23 46.74 29.38
C HIS A 722 -12.43 47.64 29.10
N LEU A 723 -13.34 47.22 28.23
CA LEU A 723 -14.56 47.95 27.89
C LEU A 723 -15.49 48.12 29.11
N ARG A 724 -15.61 47.10 29.96
CA ARG A 724 -16.33 47.24 31.25
C ARG A 724 -15.66 48.27 32.15
N ALA A 725 -14.34 48.21 32.31
CA ALA A 725 -13.61 49.18 33.12
C ALA A 725 -13.70 50.61 32.55
N GLU A 726 -13.70 50.79 31.22
CA GLU A 726 -13.94 52.08 30.59
C GLU A 726 -15.36 52.57 30.82
N LYS A 727 -16.36 51.71 30.67
CA LYS A 727 -17.75 52.03 30.97
C LYS A 727 -17.90 52.48 32.43
N ASP A 728 -17.34 51.73 33.38
CA ASP A 728 -17.39 52.08 34.81
C ASP A 728 -16.70 53.43 35.08
N ARG A 729 -15.59 53.73 34.38
CA ARG A 729 -14.92 55.04 34.46
C ARG A 729 -15.78 56.16 33.87
N TRP A 730 -16.46 55.91 32.76
CA TRP A 730 -17.38 56.88 32.16
C TRP A 730 -18.59 57.13 33.06
N ASP A 731 -19.18 56.09 33.62
CA ASP A 731 -20.29 56.17 34.57
C ASP A 731 -19.86 56.90 35.85
N ALA A 732 -18.65 56.65 36.36
CA ALA A 732 -18.08 57.37 37.49
C ALA A 732 -17.86 58.86 37.18
N LYS A 733 -17.29 59.20 36.02
CA LYS A 733 -17.13 60.60 35.58
C LYS A 733 -18.48 61.29 35.42
N HIS A 734 -19.45 60.63 34.79
CA HIS A 734 -20.79 61.17 34.62
C HIS A 734 -21.48 61.41 35.97
N ASN A 735 -21.34 60.49 36.93
CA ASN A 735 -21.82 60.68 38.29
C ASN A 735 -21.10 61.84 38.99
N GLU A 736 -19.78 61.97 38.87
CA GLU A 736 -19.04 63.12 39.41
C GLU A 736 -19.49 64.44 38.78
N GLU A 737 -19.68 64.49 37.47
CA GLU A 737 -20.20 65.66 36.75
C GLU A 737 -21.62 66.00 37.18
N ALA A 738 -22.49 64.99 37.35
CA ALA A 738 -23.83 65.17 37.90
C ALA A 738 -23.79 65.75 39.33
N THR A 739 -22.90 65.26 40.19
CA THR A 739 -22.74 65.83 41.55
C THR A 739 -22.16 67.25 41.52
N LYS A 740 -21.22 67.56 40.62
CA LYS A 740 -20.68 68.92 40.44
C LYS A 740 -21.75 69.87 39.92
N ALA A 741 -22.54 69.43 38.94
CA ALA A 741 -23.67 70.18 38.41
C ALA A 741 -24.74 70.43 39.49
N ASP A 742 -25.04 69.44 40.33
CA ASP A 742 -25.98 69.61 41.45
C ASP A 742 -25.44 70.61 42.50
N ARG A 743 -24.15 70.54 42.85
CA ARG A 743 -23.50 71.55 43.72
C ARG A 743 -23.55 72.95 43.09
N ALA A 744 -23.26 73.07 41.81
CA ALA A 744 -23.31 74.34 41.09
C ALA A 744 -24.75 74.88 41.03
N ARG A 745 -25.75 74.03 40.80
CA ARG A 745 -27.18 74.39 40.86
C ARG A 745 -27.58 74.88 42.25
N LYS A 746 -27.14 74.20 43.30
CA LYS A 746 -27.38 74.64 44.70
C LYS A 746 -26.72 75.99 44.97
N GLN A 747 -25.48 76.21 44.51
CA GLN A 747 -24.78 77.48 44.63
C GLN A 747 -25.43 78.61 43.81
N SER A 748 -25.87 78.33 42.59
CA SER A 748 -26.60 79.32 41.78
C SER A 748 -27.97 79.61 42.39
N GLN A 749 -28.65 78.61 42.96
CA GLN A 749 -29.94 78.80 43.62
C GLN A 749 -29.80 79.65 44.89
N THR A 750 -28.72 79.48 45.68
CA THR A 750 -28.46 80.37 46.82
C THR A 750 -28.06 81.77 46.38
N GLN A 751 -27.26 81.91 45.32
CA GLN A 751 -26.94 83.22 44.72
C GLN A 751 -28.19 83.92 44.18
N ILE A 752 -29.10 83.21 43.49
CA ILE A 752 -30.37 83.76 43.02
C ILE A 752 -31.23 84.20 44.21
N ARG A 753 -31.29 83.43 45.30
CA ARG A 753 -31.99 83.86 46.52
C ARG A 753 -31.40 85.14 47.11
N LEU A 754 -30.08 85.21 47.26
CA LEU A 754 -29.40 86.40 47.78
C LEU A 754 -29.58 87.62 46.86
N LEU A 755 -29.50 87.41 45.53
CA LEU A 755 -29.72 88.47 44.55
C LEU A 755 -31.18 88.92 44.52
N ASN A 756 -32.14 88.02 44.74
CA ASN A 756 -33.54 88.38 44.89
C ASN A 756 -33.76 89.18 46.18
N GLU A 757 -33.18 88.77 47.31
CA GLU A 757 -33.22 89.54 48.56
C GLU A 757 -32.57 90.93 48.38
N GLN A 758 -31.45 91.01 47.66
CA GLN A 758 -30.81 92.30 47.32
C GLN A 758 -31.67 93.12 46.36
N LEU A 759 -32.29 92.51 45.35
CA LEU A 759 -33.19 93.17 44.41
C LEU A 759 -34.45 93.68 45.11
N ASP A 760 -35.01 92.91 46.04
CA ASP A 760 -36.16 93.33 46.83
C ASP A 760 -35.76 94.43 47.82
N GLY A 761 -34.58 94.34 48.45
CA GLY A 761 -34.01 95.43 49.23
C GLY A 761 -33.70 96.68 48.39
N HIS A 762 -33.27 96.52 47.14
CA HIS A 762 -33.07 97.62 46.20
C HIS A 762 -34.38 98.17 45.65
N ARG A 763 -35.42 97.34 45.47
CA ARG A 763 -36.77 97.78 45.11
C ARG A 763 -37.37 98.57 46.24
N GLU A 764 -37.26 98.14 47.49
CA GLU A 764 -37.67 98.91 48.66
C GLU A 764 -36.90 100.22 48.76
N LYS A 765 -35.57 100.20 48.59
CA LYS A 765 -34.75 101.42 48.56
C LYS A 765 -35.10 102.32 47.38
N MET A 766 -35.40 101.78 46.20
CA MET A 766 -35.86 102.53 45.03
C MET A 766 -37.25 103.09 45.28
N GLN A 767 -38.13 102.38 45.98
CA GLN A 767 -39.46 102.86 46.35
C GLN A 767 -39.34 104.01 47.35
N ARG A 768 -38.44 103.89 48.34
CA ARG A 768 -38.08 104.98 49.28
C ARG A 768 -37.41 106.14 48.56
N ALA A 769 -36.43 105.89 47.70
CA ALA A 769 -35.73 106.90 46.91
C ALA A 769 -36.63 107.55 45.86
N LYS A 770 -37.64 106.85 45.33
CA LYS A 770 -38.67 107.40 44.44
C LYS A 770 -39.65 108.25 45.23
N GLN A 771 -40.02 107.83 46.45
CA GLN A 771 -40.75 108.68 47.39
C GLN A 771 -39.93 109.91 47.81
N GLU A 772 -38.61 109.81 47.94
CA GLU A 772 -37.70 110.93 48.23
C GLU A 772 -37.44 111.82 46.99
N LEU A 773 -37.40 111.25 45.78
CA LEU A 773 -37.22 111.96 44.51
C LEU A 773 -38.50 112.67 44.06
N ASP A 774 -39.67 112.07 44.27
CA ASP A 774 -40.98 112.74 44.12
C ASP A 774 -41.10 113.92 45.10
N ASN A 775 -40.31 113.93 46.19
CA ASN A 775 -40.22 115.01 47.19
C ASN A 775 -39.02 115.96 47.03
N HIS A 776 -38.17 115.78 46.01
CA HIS A 776 -36.91 116.54 45.91
C HIS A 776 -36.66 117.14 44.51
N VAL A 777 -36.91 118.44 44.39
CA VAL A 777 -36.47 119.27 43.26
C VAL A 777 -35.13 119.91 43.59
N CYS A 778 -34.06 119.51 42.91
CA CYS A 778 -32.83 120.31 42.81
C CYS A 778 -32.25 120.25 41.39
N SER A 779 -32.54 121.32 40.65
CA SER A 779 -31.56 122.32 40.22
C SER A 779 -30.12 121.85 39.93
N SER A 780 -29.81 121.83 38.62
CA SER A 780 -28.51 122.13 37.98
C SER A 780 -27.22 121.81 38.75
N VAL A 781 -26.58 120.69 38.40
CA VAL A 781 -25.17 120.41 38.73
C VAL A 781 -24.25 120.93 37.61
N ASP A 782 -23.20 121.64 38.04
CA ASP A 782 -22.23 122.41 37.25
C ASP A 782 -21.55 121.65 36.09
N GLN A 783 -21.60 122.27 34.89
CA GLN A 783 -20.92 121.80 33.67
C GLN A 783 -19.39 121.77 33.76
N SER A 784 -18.77 122.51 34.69
CA SER A 784 -17.31 122.60 34.83
C SER A 784 -16.70 121.31 35.41
N HIS A 785 -17.39 120.65 36.35
CA HIS A 785 -16.96 119.39 36.96
C HIS A 785 -17.05 118.23 35.96
N LEU A 786 -18.07 118.24 35.08
CA LEU A 786 -18.19 117.29 33.97
C LEU A 786 -17.06 117.45 32.93
N ALA A 787 -16.61 118.68 32.66
CA ALA A 787 -15.50 118.92 31.74
C ALA A 787 -14.16 118.39 32.28
N ALA A 788 -13.88 118.58 33.56
CA ALA A 788 -12.66 118.05 34.22
C ALA A 788 -12.61 116.51 34.19
N MET A 789 -13.74 115.85 34.51
CA MET A 789 -13.86 114.39 34.45
C MET A 789 -13.67 113.84 33.02
N ARG A 790 -14.18 114.53 32.00
CA ARG A 790 -13.96 114.16 30.59
C ARG A 790 -12.48 114.21 30.19
N ILE A 791 -11.73 115.20 30.68
CA ILE A 791 -10.28 115.32 30.40
C ILE A 791 -9.49 114.22 31.11
N GLN A 792 -9.83 113.89 32.36
CA GLN A 792 -9.21 112.79 33.08
C GLN A 792 -9.48 111.44 32.38
N HIS A 793 -10.73 111.19 32.01
CA HIS A 793 -11.10 109.98 31.27
C HIS A 793 -10.36 109.88 29.93
N LYS A 794 -10.20 110.99 29.19
CA LYS A 794 -9.42 110.99 27.93
C LYS A 794 -7.95 110.62 28.13
N LYS A 795 -7.33 111.00 29.26
CA LYS A 795 -5.95 110.60 29.60
C LYS A 795 -5.87 109.14 30.01
N GLU A 796 -6.84 108.65 30.79
CA GLU A 796 -6.93 107.24 31.19
C GLU A 796 -7.17 106.32 29.99
N CYS A 797 -8.07 106.69 29.06
CA CYS A 797 -8.27 105.95 27.81
C CYS A 797 -6.99 105.89 26.96
N LYS A 798 -6.21 106.97 26.87
CA LYS A 798 -4.92 106.96 26.16
C LYS A 798 -3.92 105.99 26.80
N GLY A 799 -3.86 105.95 28.13
CA GLY A 799 -3.02 104.99 28.87
C GLY A 799 -3.45 103.54 28.65
N LEU A 800 -4.76 103.26 28.69
CA LEU A 800 -5.32 101.94 28.41
C LEU A 800 -5.03 101.47 26.98
N ILE A 801 -5.09 102.35 26.00
CA ILE A 801 -4.75 102.01 24.60
C ILE A 801 -3.30 101.54 24.47
N VAL A 802 -2.36 102.20 25.17
CA VAL A 802 -0.94 101.79 25.17
C VAL A 802 -0.77 100.43 25.86
N GLN A 803 -1.46 100.21 26.98
CA GLN A 803 -1.43 98.92 27.68
C GLN A 803 -2.03 97.78 26.85
N ILE A 804 -3.17 98.01 26.19
CA ILE A 804 -3.80 97.05 25.28
C ILE A 804 -2.86 96.74 24.11
N ARG A 805 -2.20 97.75 23.54
CA ARG A 805 -1.21 97.55 22.46
C ARG A 805 -0.04 96.68 22.91
N TYR A 806 0.51 96.92 24.10
CA TYR A 806 1.59 96.11 24.66
C TYR A 806 1.14 94.67 24.95
N LEU A 807 -0.04 94.47 25.55
CA LEU A 807 -0.58 93.14 25.84
C LEU A 807 -0.90 92.37 24.56
N LYS A 808 -1.44 93.04 23.53
CA LYS A 808 -1.68 92.45 22.21
C LYS A 808 -0.35 92.01 21.57
N ALA A 809 0.69 92.82 21.65
CA ALA A 809 2.03 92.45 21.16
C ALA A 809 2.61 91.26 21.94
N LYS A 810 2.41 91.20 23.27
CA LYS A 810 2.83 90.06 24.09
C LYS A 810 2.10 88.77 23.71
N PHE A 811 0.78 88.82 23.58
CA PHE A 811 -0.04 87.65 23.23
C PHE A 811 0.27 87.14 21.82
N THR A 812 0.39 88.04 20.84
CA THR A 812 0.74 87.66 19.46
C THR A 812 2.11 86.99 19.37
N ARG A 813 3.10 87.47 20.14
CA ARG A 813 4.41 86.80 20.24
C ARG A 813 4.31 85.41 20.87
N GLU A 814 3.58 85.27 21.97
CA GLU A 814 3.42 83.97 22.63
C GLU A 814 2.67 82.98 21.74
N SER A 815 1.63 83.44 21.05
CA SER A 815 0.89 82.64 20.09
C SER A 815 1.78 82.21 18.92
N SER A 816 2.56 83.13 18.33
CA SER A 816 3.52 82.81 17.28
C SER A 816 4.57 81.80 17.75
N LEU A 817 5.13 81.98 18.95
CA LEU A 817 6.10 81.05 19.54
C LEU A 817 5.51 79.66 19.73
N ARG A 818 4.26 79.55 20.22
CA ARG A 818 3.57 78.27 20.36
C ARG A 818 3.32 77.60 19.01
N SER A 819 2.95 78.37 17.98
CA SER A 819 2.81 77.87 16.62
C SER A 819 4.15 77.37 16.05
N ASP A 820 5.24 78.13 16.23
CA ASP A 820 6.58 77.76 15.80
C ASP A 820 7.09 76.48 16.49
N LEU A 821 6.85 76.33 17.80
CA LEU A 821 7.13 75.09 18.53
C LEU A 821 6.27 73.93 18.05
N GLY A 822 5.03 74.19 17.64
CA GLY A 822 4.16 73.21 16.97
C GLY A 822 4.77 72.68 15.67
N TYR A 823 5.26 73.58 14.81
CA TYR A 823 5.97 73.20 13.58
C TYR A 823 7.27 72.44 13.87
N GLN A 824 8.04 72.85 14.89
CA GLN A 824 9.26 72.13 15.30
C GLN A 824 8.94 70.71 15.77
N LYS A 825 7.90 70.52 16.59
CA LYS A 825 7.44 69.19 17.01
C LYS A 825 7.03 68.34 15.81
N HIS A 826 6.25 68.90 14.89
CA HIS A 826 5.83 68.19 13.68
C HIS A 826 7.03 67.77 12.82
N TYR A 827 8.01 68.66 12.62
CA TYR A 827 9.24 68.36 11.91
C TYR A 827 10.03 67.22 12.58
N LEU A 828 10.17 67.25 13.91
CA LEU A 828 10.85 66.19 14.66
C LEU A 828 10.13 64.85 14.57
N LEU A 829 8.79 64.83 14.57
CA LEU A 829 8.00 63.62 14.34
C LEU A 829 8.19 63.07 12.93
N VAL A 830 8.22 63.93 11.90
CA VAL A 830 8.53 63.52 10.53
C VAL A 830 9.96 62.94 10.43
N LEU A 831 10.91 63.48 11.19
CA LEU A 831 12.26 62.94 11.23
C LEU A 831 12.32 61.57 11.93
N LEU A 832 11.61 61.42 13.06
CA LEU A 832 11.47 60.15 13.79
C LEU A 832 10.84 59.07 12.92
N THR A 833 9.73 59.36 12.24
CA THR A 833 9.08 58.39 11.33
C THR A 833 9.99 57.98 10.16
N LYS A 834 10.85 58.87 9.66
CA LYS A 834 11.89 58.51 8.68
C LYS A 834 12.95 57.58 9.28
N PHE A 835 13.36 57.82 10.52
CA PHE A 835 14.29 56.93 11.22
C PHE A 835 13.66 55.57 11.51
N GLU A 836 12.43 55.50 12.02
CA GLU A 836 11.68 54.25 12.22
C GLU A 836 11.56 53.43 10.94
N LYS A 837 11.20 54.07 9.82
CA LYS A 837 11.17 53.41 8.50
C LYS A 837 12.55 52.91 8.08
N SER A 838 13.61 53.65 8.38
CA SER A 838 14.99 53.21 8.10
C SER A 838 15.41 52.04 8.99
N GLU A 839 15.04 52.02 10.27
CA GLU A 839 15.29 50.93 11.20
C GLU A 839 14.51 49.67 10.81
N GLN A 840 13.24 49.79 10.44
CA GLN A 840 12.45 48.68 9.90
C GLN A 840 13.08 48.12 8.62
N ARG A 841 13.61 48.97 7.74
CA ARG A 841 14.39 48.52 6.57
C ARG A 841 15.69 47.81 6.96
N ILE A 842 16.39 48.29 7.98
CA ILE A 842 17.60 47.63 8.50
C ILE A 842 17.24 46.27 9.11
N LEU A 843 16.19 46.19 9.92
CA LEU A 843 15.73 44.95 10.55
C LEU A 843 15.25 43.92 9.51
N THR A 844 14.51 44.35 8.48
CA THR A 844 14.10 43.47 7.37
C THR A 844 15.29 43.02 6.52
N ALA A 845 16.31 43.87 6.34
CA ALA A 845 17.56 43.49 5.67
C ALA A 845 18.37 42.48 6.50
N ILE A 846 18.45 42.64 7.82
CA ILE A 846 19.10 41.68 8.74
C ILE A 846 18.36 40.33 8.72
N ALA A 847 17.02 40.35 8.69
CA ALA A 847 16.20 39.14 8.64
C ALA A 847 16.34 38.34 7.32
N ARG A 848 16.75 38.98 6.21
CA ARG A 848 16.85 38.37 4.86
C ARG A 848 18.14 37.57 4.58
N LYS A 849 18.96 37.25 5.58
CA LYS A 849 20.30 36.60 5.52
C LYS A 849 21.45 37.54 5.12
N GLY A 850 22.43 37.67 6.02
CA GLY A 850 23.83 38.03 5.76
C GLY A 850 24.10 39.50 5.39
N TYR A 851 24.86 40.20 6.23
CA TYR A 851 25.34 41.58 6.02
C TYR A 851 25.73 41.86 4.55
N PRO A 852 24.97 42.70 3.80
CA PRO A 852 25.50 43.25 2.57
C PRO A 852 26.59 44.28 2.90
N ALA A 853 27.65 44.27 2.10
CA ALA A 853 28.85 45.11 2.24
C ALA A 853 28.50 46.60 2.42
N PRO A 854 29.30 47.37 3.19
CA PRO A 854 29.02 48.77 3.49
C PRO A 854 28.95 49.58 2.19
N GLN A 855 27.76 50.07 1.87
CA GLN A 855 27.59 51.00 0.77
C GLN A 855 28.44 52.25 1.04
N THR A 856 29.28 52.60 0.06
CA THR A 856 30.17 53.75 0.09
C THR A 856 29.40 55.01 0.49
N LYS A 857 29.90 55.73 1.49
CA LYS A 857 29.35 57.00 1.99
C LYS A 857 29.05 57.92 0.80
N SER A 858 27.77 58.07 0.45
CA SER A 858 27.39 59.02 -0.60
C SER A 858 27.81 60.43 -0.17
N ALA A 859 28.50 61.13 -1.07
CA ALA A 859 29.01 62.47 -0.82
C ALA A 859 27.85 63.40 -0.42
N ARG A 860 28.03 64.16 0.67
CA ARG A 860 27.06 65.18 1.11
C ARG A 860 26.83 66.15 -0.05
N LYS A 861 25.61 66.18 -0.60
CA LYS A 861 25.23 67.14 -1.63
C LYS A 861 25.50 68.58 -1.12
N PRO A 862 26.09 69.46 -1.94
CA PRO A 862 26.28 70.86 -1.55
C PRO A 862 24.92 71.49 -1.24
N ARG A 863 24.87 72.31 -0.18
CA ARG A 863 23.65 73.03 0.21
C ARG A 863 23.23 73.93 -0.95
N SER A 864 21.96 73.85 -1.36
CA SER A 864 21.46 74.69 -2.44
C SER A 864 21.49 76.17 -2.04
N LEU A 865 21.79 77.05 -3.00
CA LEU A 865 21.71 78.51 -2.82
C LEU A 865 20.36 78.95 -2.22
N LYS A 866 19.27 78.24 -2.56
CA LYS A 866 17.94 78.45 -1.98
C LYS A 866 17.90 78.22 -0.47
N SER A 867 18.58 77.19 0.05
CA SER A 867 18.66 76.94 1.50
C SER A 867 19.43 78.05 2.23
N VAL A 868 20.51 78.54 1.62
CA VAL A 868 21.29 79.66 2.16
C VAL A 868 20.47 80.96 2.14
N ALA A 869 19.78 81.25 1.03
CA ALA A 869 18.92 82.41 0.88
C ALA A 869 17.74 82.40 1.88
N LEU A 870 17.08 81.25 2.07
CA LEU A 870 16.02 81.11 3.08
C LEU A 870 16.55 81.31 4.50
N SER A 871 17.78 80.84 4.79
CA SER A 871 18.43 81.06 6.09
C SER A 871 18.71 82.55 6.33
N LEU A 872 19.19 83.28 5.31
CA LEU A 872 19.41 84.73 5.39
C LEU A 872 18.10 85.50 5.57
N ILE A 873 17.06 85.17 4.82
CA ILE A 873 15.73 85.78 4.97
C ILE A 873 15.18 85.56 6.37
N PHE A 874 15.33 84.35 6.92
CA PHE A 874 14.92 84.04 8.29
C PHE A 874 15.68 84.90 9.32
N ILE A 875 17.01 85.01 9.20
CA ILE A 875 17.83 85.83 10.10
C ILE A 875 17.40 87.30 10.05
N LEU A 876 17.14 87.84 8.85
CA LEU A 876 16.66 89.22 8.69
C LEU A 876 15.27 89.43 9.30
N ARG A 877 14.34 88.48 9.13
CA ARG A 877 13.02 88.53 9.77
C ARG A 877 13.11 88.45 11.29
N ALA A 878 13.93 87.54 11.81
CA ALA A 878 14.16 87.39 13.25
C ALA A 878 14.77 88.67 13.85
N LYS A 879 15.69 89.33 13.13
CA LYS A 879 16.27 90.61 13.54
C LYS A 879 15.21 91.72 13.59
N ARG A 880 14.39 91.87 12.56
CA ARG A 880 13.29 92.87 12.54
C ARG A 880 12.29 92.64 13.67
N ALA A 881 11.86 91.39 13.88
CA ALA A 881 10.95 91.05 14.98
C ALA A 881 11.57 91.33 16.36
N SER A 882 12.88 91.10 16.52
CA SER A 882 13.61 91.45 17.73
C SER A 882 13.65 92.97 17.96
N ASP A 883 13.80 93.77 16.91
CA ASP A 883 13.89 95.22 17.00
C ASP A 883 12.51 95.86 17.28
N GLU A 884 11.44 95.35 16.66
CA GLU A 884 10.05 95.71 17.01
C GLU A 884 9.74 95.39 18.47
N TRP A 885 10.19 94.23 18.97
CA TRP A 885 10.03 93.86 20.37
C TRP A 885 10.80 94.78 21.32
N ARG A 886 12.00 95.24 20.95
CA ARG A 886 12.72 96.25 21.73
C ARG A 886 11.92 97.54 21.83
N GLY A 887 11.31 98.00 20.74
CA GLY A 887 10.41 99.15 20.72
C GLY A 887 9.19 98.97 21.63
N HIS A 888 8.54 97.81 21.59
CA HIS A 888 7.42 97.51 22.49
C HIS A 888 7.84 97.34 23.95
N SER A 889 9.02 96.79 24.21
CA SER A 889 9.56 96.62 25.57
C SER A 889 9.91 97.96 26.22
N ALA A 890 10.35 98.96 25.46
CA ALA A 890 10.59 100.30 25.99
C ALA A 890 9.31 100.94 26.58
N SER A 891 8.13 100.59 26.04
CA SER A 891 6.85 101.06 26.58
C SER A 891 6.44 100.37 27.89
N LYS A 892 7.07 99.24 28.24
CA LYS A 892 6.78 98.47 29.46
C LYS A 892 7.10 99.28 30.71
N ASP A 893 8.23 99.99 30.72
CA ASP A 893 8.65 100.79 31.87
C ASP A 893 7.72 102.00 32.06
N ALA A 894 7.29 102.62 30.97
CA ALA A 894 6.29 103.70 31.00
C ALA A 894 4.92 103.22 31.51
N VAL A 895 4.47 102.03 31.08
CA VAL A 895 3.21 101.43 31.57
C VAL A 895 3.33 101.00 33.04
N ALA A 896 4.47 100.45 33.44
CA ALA A 896 4.73 100.07 34.83
C ALA A 896 4.76 101.30 35.76
N ALA A 897 5.41 102.38 35.34
CA ALA A 897 5.42 103.65 36.06
C ALA A 897 4.02 104.28 36.16
N ALA A 898 3.25 104.30 35.06
CA ALA A 898 1.86 104.80 35.06
C ALA A 898 0.95 104.00 35.99
N LEU A 899 1.09 102.67 36.03
CA LEU A 899 0.36 101.82 36.97
C LEU A 899 0.78 102.05 38.42
N GLN A 900 2.07 102.28 38.69
CA GLN A 900 2.55 102.64 40.02
C GLN A 900 2.00 104.01 40.46
N ASP A 901 1.92 105.00 39.56
CA ASP A 901 1.34 106.31 39.85
C ASP A 901 -0.16 106.24 40.13
N VAL A 902 -0.93 105.44 39.38
CA VAL A 902 -2.35 105.21 39.68
C VAL A 902 -2.51 104.51 41.04
N ARG A 903 -1.65 103.55 41.36
CA ARG A 903 -1.64 102.89 42.68
C ARG A 903 -1.31 103.87 43.80
N ARG A 904 -0.34 104.77 43.60
CA ARG A 904 0.00 105.84 44.55
C ARG A 904 -1.16 106.80 44.76
N ARG A 905 -1.85 107.22 43.70
CA ARG A 905 -3.02 108.12 43.80
C ARG A 905 -4.21 107.48 44.50
N ARG A 906 -4.42 106.18 44.35
CA ARG A 906 -5.46 105.44 45.09
C ARG A 906 -5.10 105.18 46.56
N ALA A 907 -3.82 105.26 46.92
CA ALA A 907 -3.34 105.08 48.29
C ALA A 907 -3.39 106.37 49.12
N ILE A 908 -3.67 107.53 48.52
CA ILE A 908 -3.95 108.78 49.23
C ILE A 908 -5.47 108.79 49.51
N PRO A 909 -5.90 108.62 50.77
CA PRO A 909 -7.31 108.72 51.10
C PRO A 909 -7.78 110.17 50.91
N SER A 910 -8.89 110.33 50.20
CA SER A 910 -9.67 111.58 50.11
C SER A 910 -10.31 111.94 51.44
#